data_AF-A0AA45U8W6-F1
#
_entry.id   AF-A0AA45U8W6-F1
#
_cell.length_a   1.000
_cell.length_b   1.000
_cell.length_c   1.000
_cell.angle_alpha   90.00
_cell.angle_beta   90.00
_cell.angle_gamma   90.00
#
_symmetry.space_group_name_H-M   'P 1'
#
loop_
_entity.id
_entity.type
_entity.pdbx_description
1 polymer ?
#
loop_
_entity_poly.entity_id
_entity_poly.type
_entity_poly.pdbx_seq_one_letter_code
_entity_poly.pdbx_strand_id
1 'polypeptide(L)'
;MLKQSLKRSWLPALVTTVFVTVGTGCGDECVDQFDCRDKGAPPAGQAYTCVENKCELRTLNLPPEEDAGTETDAGTTTDAGTDAGTTTDAGTTTDAGTGGPQACTPACALTESCDIATNTCTPSSVTTPPADTSAQIAAFIAAPAGALTTPQLVSGAFVTFIKPEVAGSAATEASGFFLQAEPNGPAMFVRGSASTTAVAVGDRVTLNVTEKEIISGLNVAKTVTDLTVVSKNHGVWNLDTATPPGLKVDANAVSTFEDAGTTSVYESRLVTVSGKLEAGAGSGAAFTAFPLDTTGEPTASPLRLRVPTTLATDLDLVSGCDVAVPTGVVWRFTAQPQVSVFAPEQLTITSCPAPKLTEARPLSGTEVRLTFDRKLDAASVQAEDFGITPTVAVSAATTTGNQVSLTTADLTAGTPYTVTVNGEVKDLAGKVLDAAAKTATFTGLTPPPTGPALVINEIDYDNVGTDNAEFLEIYNRGTAAADLTNVKLVFVNGDSTATPREEYLKFNLADTTDAAGAAVTSLPAGGYIVAASAPYFATANLPAGTLRLILKTASGASTDIIQNGTGDGAGLLDYAAGTLLDSVFYETAATNPQNSTFTITTAAGPKSLNFEEGTRTVASDSNSAVGSLQRTPNGNDTNNNNADFAFVTTPTPGAPTP
;
A
#
# COMPACT_ATOMS: atom_id res chain seq x y z
N MET A 1 -1.51 88.67 8.10
CA MET A 1 -2.78 89.43 8.03
C MET A 1 -3.69 88.72 7.06
N LEU A 2 -4.95 88.34 7.30
CA LEU A 2 -5.84 88.22 8.49
C LEU A 2 -6.46 86.79 8.41
N LYS A 3 -7.16 86.17 9.37
CA LYS A 3 -7.58 86.48 10.75
C LYS A 3 -7.65 85.14 11.55
N GLN A 4 -7.64 85.13 12.87
CA GLN A 4 -8.76 84.74 13.76
C GLN A 4 -9.92 83.91 13.12
N SER A 5 -10.49 82.87 13.76
CA SER A 5 -10.16 82.17 15.02
C SER A 5 -11.10 80.96 15.27
N LEU A 6 -10.77 80.15 16.30
CA LEU A 6 -11.67 79.33 17.13
C LEU A 6 -12.21 77.96 16.63
N LYS A 7 -11.66 76.91 17.27
CA LYS A 7 -12.34 75.88 18.08
C LYS A 7 -13.25 74.78 17.44
N ARG A 8 -12.67 73.57 17.49
CA ARG A 8 -13.14 72.34 18.19
C ARG A 8 -14.33 71.53 17.62
N SER A 9 -14.01 70.25 17.32
CA SER A 9 -14.72 69.03 17.76
C SER A 9 -16.08 68.65 17.13
N TRP A 10 -16.09 67.71 16.17
CA TRP A 10 -16.32 66.25 16.36
C TRP A 10 -16.34 65.48 15.00
N LEU A 11 -15.96 64.19 15.02
CA LEU A 11 -16.19 63.19 13.94
C LEU A 11 -17.63 62.60 14.05
N PRO A 12 -18.14 61.73 13.13
CA PRO A 12 -17.57 61.12 11.90
C PRO A 12 -18.22 61.71 10.61
N ALA A 13 -18.26 61.14 9.39
CA ALA A 13 -17.86 59.85 8.78
C ALA A 13 -17.41 60.11 7.31
N LEU A 14 -16.43 59.40 6.71
CA LEU A 14 -16.43 58.05 6.12
C LEU A 14 -17.36 57.83 4.90
N VAL A 15 -16.97 58.40 3.74
CA VAL A 15 -17.08 57.76 2.41
C VAL A 15 -15.92 58.28 1.54
N THR A 16 -14.96 57.43 1.20
CA THR A 16 -14.09 57.65 0.02
C THR A 16 -13.67 56.31 -0.56
N THR A 17 -14.08 56.07 -1.79
CA THR A 17 -13.80 54.86 -2.57
C THR A 17 -12.31 54.72 -2.85
N VAL A 18 -11.71 53.57 -2.53
CA VAL A 18 -10.41 53.17 -3.05
C VAL A 18 -10.64 52.02 -4.03
N PHE A 19 -10.25 52.24 -5.29
CA PHE A 19 -10.13 51.17 -6.27
C PHE A 19 -9.03 50.21 -5.80
N VAL A 20 -9.39 48.96 -5.52
CA VAL A 20 -8.40 47.88 -5.36
C VAL A 20 -8.59 46.91 -6.51
N THR A 21 -7.66 46.94 -7.45
CA THR A 21 -7.46 45.88 -8.44
C THR A 21 -6.90 44.66 -7.72
N VAL A 22 -7.76 43.70 -7.37
CA VAL A 22 -7.32 42.38 -6.89
C VAL A 22 -7.40 41.39 -8.04
N GLY A 23 -6.33 41.34 -8.82
CA GLY A 23 -6.01 40.17 -9.62
C GLY A 23 -5.18 39.21 -8.77
N THR A 24 -5.83 38.31 -8.06
CA THR A 24 -5.17 37.16 -7.41
C THR A 24 -5.90 35.90 -7.86
N GLY A 25 -5.21 35.05 -8.62
CA GLY A 25 -5.73 33.73 -8.94
C GLY A 25 -5.81 32.92 -7.66
N CYS A 26 -7.02 32.58 -7.23
CA CYS A 26 -7.21 31.36 -6.46
C CYS A 26 -6.79 30.20 -7.37
N GLY A 27 -5.99 29.27 -6.85
CA GLY A 27 -5.93 27.94 -7.45
C GLY A 27 -7.31 27.27 -7.37
N ASP A 28 -7.52 26.29 -8.22
CA ASP A 28 -8.71 25.44 -8.20
C ASP A 28 -8.87 24.81 -6.81
N GLU A 29 -10.07 24.92 -6.21
CA GLU A 29 -10.35 24.45 -4.84
C GLU A 29 -10.72 22.96 -4.83
N CYS A 30 -11.12 22.41 -5.99
CA CYS A 30 -11.36 21.00 -6.22
C CYS A 30 -11.23 20.67 -7.71
N VAL A 31 -10.96 19.41 -8.02
CA VAL A 31 -11.01 18.82 -9.37
C VAL A 31 -12.15 17.79 -9.44
N ASP A 32 -12.41 17.07 -8.35
CA ASP A 32 -13.56 16.17 -8.23
C ASP A 32 -14.30 16.29 -6.87
N GLN A 33 -15.33 15.46 -6.66
CA GLN A 33 -16.18 15.51 -5.48
C GLN A 33 -15.46 15.14 -4.17
N PHE A 34 -14.35 14.40 -4.23
CA PHE A 34 -13.60 13.94 -3.07
C PHE A 34 -12.70 15.02 -2.48
N ASP A 35 -12.21 15.96 -3.28
CA ASP A 35 -11.42 17.11 -2.82
C ASP A 35 -12.20 18.02 -1.85
N CYS A 36 -13.54 17.97 -1.88
CA CYS A 36 -14.41 18.75 -1.01
C CYS A 36 -14.63 18.15 0.39
N ARG A 37 -13.98 17.03 0.74
CA ARG A 37 -14.13 16.37 2.05
C ARG A 37 -13.63 17.23 3.22
N ASP A 38 -12.63 18.08 2.99
CA ASP A 38 -12.04 18.94 4.03
C ASP A 38 -12.96 20.11 4.45
N LYS A 39 -14.13 20.25 3.83
CA LYS A 39 -15.19 21.19 4.25
C LYS A 39 -15.98 20.71 5.47
N GLY A 40 -15.69 19.51 5.98
CA GLY A 40 -16.37 18.92 7.14
C GLY A 40 -17.76 18.36 6.83
N ALA A 41 -18.49 17.98 7.87
CA ALA A 41 -19.83 17.40 7.71
C ALA A 41 -20.83 18.43 7.15
N PRO A 42 -21.49 18.17 6.01
CA PRO A 42 -22.52 19.06 5.47
C PRO A 42 -23.80 19.01 6.35
N PRO A 43 -24.65 20.06 6.31
CA PRO A 43 -25.96 20.03 6.94
C PRO A 43 -26.84 18.88 6.43
N ALA A 44 -27.76 18.40 7.27
CA ALA A 44 -28.69 17.33 6.91
C ALA A 44 -29.47 17.65 5.61
N GLY A 45 -29.51 16.68 4.68
CA GLY A 45 -30.10 16.86 3.35
C GLY A 45 -29.25 17.66 2.36
N GLN A 46 -27.95 17.87 2.63
CA GLN A 46 -27.02 18.54 1.71
C GLN A 46 -25.70 17.78 1.59
N ALA A 47 -24.97 18.02 0.49
CA ALA A 47 -23.62 17.51 0.27
C ALA A 47 -22.74 18.57 -0.39
N TYR A 48 -21.45 18.59 -0.06
CA TYR A 48 -20.46 19.35 -0.84
C TYR A 48 -20.22 18.67 -2.20
N THR A 49 -20.21 19.45 -3.26
CA THR A 49 -20.00 19.01 -4.65
C THR A 49 -19.00 19.93 -5.31
N CYS A 50 -18.05 19.39 -6.09
CA CYS A 50 -17.19 20.22 -6.91
C CYS A 50 -17.96 20.77 -8.13
N VAL A 51 -18.01 22.09 -8.26
CA VAL A 51 -18.70 22.83 -9.32
C VAL A 51 -17.78 23.95 -9.79
N GLU A 52 -17.40 23.96 -11.06
CA GLU A 52 -16.48 24.97 -11.64
C GLU A 52 -15.24 25.20 -10.76
N ASN A 53 -14.63 24.09 -10.32
CA ASN A 53 -13.44 24.02 -9.48
C ASN A 53 -13.60 24.67 -8.08
N LYS A 54 -14.83 24.70 -7.55
CA LYS A 54 -15.17 25.14 -6.18
C LYS A 54 -16.09 24.17 -5.46
N CYS A 55 -15.94 24.11 -4.14
CA CYS A 55 -16.74 23.23 -3.28
C CYS A 55 -18.04 23.90 -2.84
N GLU A 56 -19.13 23.62 -3.55
CA GLU A 56 -20.46 24.18 -3.29
C GLU A 56 -21.37 23.20 -2.54
N LEU A 57 -22.22 23.71 -1.64
CA LEU A 57 -23.28 22.93 -1.00
C LEU A 57 -24.47 22.76 -1.95
N ARG A 58 -24.82 21.51 -2.26
CA ARG A 58 -26.02 21.13 -3.01
C ARG A 58 -27.00 20.37 -2.13
N THR A 59 -28.28 20.69 -2.27
CA THR A 59 -29.37 19.95 -1.62
C THR A 59 -29.51 18.56 -2.26
N LEU A 60 -29.53 17.52 -1.42
CA LEU A 60 -29.81 16.16 -1.84
C LEU A 60 -31.32 15.99 -1.98
N ASN A 61 -31.81 15.92 -3.23
CA ASN A 61 -33.19 15.50 -3.50
C ASN A 61 -33.32 13.98 -3.32
N LEU A 62 -33.35 13.54 -2.06
CA LEU A 62 -33.74 12.17 -1.71
C LEU A 62 -35.27 12.07 -1.72
N PRO A 63 -35.86 10.97 -2.24
CA PRO A 63 -37.28 10.69 -2.04
C PRO A 63 -37.56 10.51 -0.53
N PRO A 64 -38.78 10.81 -0.06
CA PRO A 64 -39.09 10.79 1.38
C PRO A 64 -38.96 9.37 1.95
N GLU A 65 -38.26 9.25 3.08
CA GLU A 65 -38.14 7.99 3.82
C GLU A 65 -39.48 7.58 4.45
N GLU A 66 -39.72 6.27 4.52
CA GLU A 66 -40.91 5.68 5.13
C GLU A 66 -40.70 5.52 6.65
N ASP A 67 -41.66 6.00 7.43
CA ASP A 67 -41.56 6.16 8.89
C ASP A 67 -41.55 4.81 9.63
N ALA A 68 -40.39 4.43 10.16
CA ALA A 68 -40.22 3.21 10.96
C ALA A 68 -40.80 3.40 12.38
N GLY A 69 -42.07 3.03 12.53
CA GLY A 69 -42.86 3.29 13.73
C GLY A 69 -42.26 2.78 15.05
N THR A 70 -42.43 3.58 16.10
CA THR A 70 -42.10 3.24 17.48
C THR A 70 -43.15 2.33 18.11
N GLU A 71 -42.76 1.15 18.59
CA GLU A 71 -43.60 0.34 19.48
C GLU A 71 -42.83 -0.21 20.70
N THR A 72 -43.59 -0.54 21.74
CA THR A 72 -43.10 -0.58 23.13
C THR A 72 -42.93 -2.01 23.67
N ASP A 73 -41.89 -2.24 24.50
CA ASP A 73 -41.63 -3.53 25.16
C ASP A 73 -42.74 -3.94 26.15
N ALA A 74 -43.28 -5.16 25.98
CA ALA A 74 -43.89 -5.94 27.06
C ALA A 74 -44.01 -7.46 26.75
N GLY A 75 -43.15 -8.28 27.39
CA GLY A 75 -43.63 -9.46 28.13
C GLY A 75 -43.84 -10.83 27.42
N THR A 76 -42.86 -11.72 27.59
CA THR A 76 -42.97 -13.18 27.85
C THR A 76 -44.18 -14.01 27.33
N THR A 77 -43.92 -15.04 26.51
CA THR A 77 -44.14 -16.47 26.86
C THR A 77 -43.55 -17.42 25.81
N THR A 78 -43.30 -18.68 26.20
CA THR A 78 -42.71 -19.74 25.38
C THR A 78 -43.74 -20.46 24.52
N ASP A 79 -43.46 -20.65 23.22
CA ASP A 79 -43.82 -21.90 22.50
C ASP A 79 -42.88 -22.13 21.31
N ALA A 80 -42.79 -23.38 20.84
CA ALA A 80 -41.94 -23.79 19.73
C ALA A 80 -42.71 -23.76 18.40
N GLY A 81 -42.07 -23.23 17.34
CA GLY A 81 -42.64 -23.23 16.00
C GLY A 81 -41.57 -23.08 14.93
N THR A 82 -41.37 -24.12 14.13
CA THR A 82 -40.61 -24.06 12.88
C THR A 82 -41.52 -23.50 11.79
N ASP A 83 -41.16 -22.38 11.17
CA ASP A 83 -41.54 -22.11 9.78
C ASP A 83 -40.54 -21.17 9.09
N ALA A 84 -40.49 -21.24 7.76
CA ALA A 84 -39.65 -20.45 6.90
C ALA A 84 -40.45 -19.39 6.13
N GLY A 85 -39.90 -18.19 5.99
CA GLY A 85 -40.31 -17.19 5.01
C GLY A 85 -39.14 -16.23 4.81
N THR A 86 -38.52 -16.04 3.65
CA THR A 86 -39.04 -15.78 2.29
C THR A 86 -39.73 -14.42 2.12
N THR A 87 -38.98 -13.34 2.36
CA THR A 87 -39.18 -12.05 1.71
C THR A 87 -37.82 -11.49 1.28
N THR A 88 -37.37 -11.83 0.07
CA THR A 88 -36.27 -11.11 -0.58
C THR A 88 -36.87 -9.88 -1.24
N ASP A 89 -36.43 -8.70 -0.82
CA ASP A 89 -36.86 -7.42 -1.41
C ASP A 89 -36.40 -7.31 -2.88
N ALA A 90 -37.30 -6.84 -3.74
CA ALA A 90 -37.10 -6.75 -5.18
C ALA A 90 -36.53 -5.38 -5.57
N GLY A 91 -35.31 -5.09 -5.10
CA GLY A 91 -34.59 -3.85 -5.40
C GLY A 91 -34.27 -3.70 -6.89
N THR A 92 -34.99 -2.83 -7.61
CA THR A 92 -34.74 -2.54 -9.02
C THR A 92 -33.69 -1.44 -9.21
N THR A 93 -32.40 -1.79 -9.10
CA THR A 93 -31.30 -0.99 -9.64
C THR A 93 -30.37 -1.90 -10.45
N THR A 94 -30.27 -1.65 -11.75
CA THR A 94 -29.44 -2.45 -12.65
C THR A 94 -27.97 -2.09 -12.48
N ASP A 95 -27.29 -2.78 -11.56
CA ASP A 95 -25.83 -2.76 -11.52
C ASP A 95 -25.29 -3.55 -12.73
N ALA A 96 -24.44 -2.89 -13.51
CA ALA A 96 -23.80 -3.46 -14.70
C ALA A 96 -22.41 -3.99 -14.34
N GLY A 97 -22.31 -4.80 -13.28
CA GLY A 97 -21.06 -5.31 -12.76
C GLY A 97 -21.22 -6.55 -11.87
N THR A 98 -20.30 -7.51 -12.03
CA THR A 98 -19.92 -8.56 -11.08
C THR A 98 -20.95 -9.55 -10.50
N GLY A 99 -22.26 -9.32 -10.64
CA GLY A 99 -23.31 -10.26 -10.24
C GLY A 99 -23.23 -11.61 -10.99
N GLY A 100 -23.57 -12.69 -10.29
CA GLY A 100 -23.72 -14.02 -10.91
C GLY A 100 -24.91 -14.10 -11.89
N PRO A 101 -25.08 -15.23 -12.59
CA PRO A 101 -26.21 -15.41 -13.50
C PRO A 101 -27.51 -15.25 -12.72
N GLN A 102 -28.39 -14.36 -13.19
CA GLN A 102 -29.74 -14.26 -12.67
C GLN A 102 -30.43 -15.62 -12.89
N ALA A 103 -30.91 -16.24 -11.81
CA ALA A 103 -31.33 -17.63 -11.81
C ALA A 103 -32.66 -17.82 -11.07
N CYS A 104 -33.43 -18.80 -11.54
CA CYS A 104 -34.66 -19.24 -10.90
C CYS A 104 -34.33 -20.15 -9.70
N THR A 105 -35.27 -20.28 -8.77
CA THR A 105 -35.22 -21.27 -7.67
C THR A 105 -36.46 -22.17 -7.75
N PRO A 106 -36.32 -23.48 -8.05
CA PRO A 106 -35.07 -24.19 -8.40
C PRO A 106 -34.47 -23.72 -9.73
N ALA A 107 -33.16 -23.97 -9.91
CA ALA A 107 -32.44 -23.59 -11.12
C ALA A 107 -33.01 -24.28 -12.38
N CYS A 108 -32.97 -23.58 -13.51
CA CYS A 108 -33.40 -24.10 -14.80
C CYS A 108 -32.32 -24.94 -15.48
N ALA A 109 -32.72 -25.84 -16.39
CA ALA A 109 -31.75 -26.54 -17.24
C ALA A 109 -31.04 -25.57 -18.19
N LEU A 110 -29.83 -25.90 -18.65
CA LEU A 110 -29.08 -25.06 -19.61
C LEU A 110 -29.82 -24.85 -20.96
N THR A 111 -30.82 -25.68 -21.26
CA THR A 111 -31.72 -25.54 -22.42
C THR A 111 -32.88 -24.57 -22.19
N GLU A 112 -33.01 -24.00 -20.99
CA GLU A 112 -34.14 -23.20 -20.53
C GLU A 112 -33.67 -21.83 -20.01
N SER A 113 -34.37 -20.77 -20.43
CA SER A 113 -34.21 -19.41 -19.92
C SER A 113 -35.03 -19.26 -18.64
N CYS A 114 -34.44 -18.70 -17.58
CA CYS A 114 -35.22 -18.30 -16.41
C CYS A 114 -35.97 -16.98 -16.69
N ASP A 115 -37.31 -17.00 -16.54
CA ASP A 115 -38.10 -15.80 -16.34
C ASP A 115 -38.03 -15.41 -14.85
N ILE A 116 -37.29 -14.35 -14.56
CA ILE A 116 -37.02 -13.86 -13.20
C ILE A 116 -38.27 -13.22 -12.59
N ALA A 117 -39.18 -12.67 -13.39
CA ALA A 117 -40.38 -12.01 -12.89
C ALA A 117 -41.43 -13.02 -12.39
N THR A 118 -41.49 -14.20 -13.02
CA THR A 118 -42.39 -15.30 -12.62
C THR A 118 -41.69 -16.42 -11.85
N ASN A 119 -40.37 -16.41 -11.77
CA ASN A 119 -39.53 -17.50 -11.26
C ASN A 119 -39.84 -18.86 -11.94
N THR A 120 -39.94 -18.86 -13.27
CA THR A 120 -40.26 -20.06 -14.07
C THR A 120 -39.27 -20.31 -15.20
N CYS A 121 -38.94 -21.58 -15.42
CA CYS A 121 -38.11 -22.02 -16.54
C CYS A 121 -38.91 -22.09 -17.84
N THR A 122 -38.37 -21.51 -18.90
CA THR A 122 -38.99 -21.46 -20.24
C THR A 122 -38.03 -22.05 -21.28
N PRO A 123 -38.47 -22.93 -22.20
CA PRO A 123 -37.59 -23.48 -23.22
C PRO A 123 -36.94 -22.38 -24.07
N SER A 124 -35.62 -22.45 -24.27
CA SER A 124 -34.91 -21.47 -25.09
C SER A 124 -35.34 -21.57 -26.55
N SER A 125 -35.62 -20.42 -27.19
CA SER A 125 -35.96 -20.33 -28.61
C SER A 125 -34.78 -20.59 -29.55
N VAL A 126 -33.58 -20.78 -29.02
CA VAL A 126 -32.33 -20.91 -29.78
C VAL A 126 -32.08 -22.37 -30.14
N THR A 127 -32.34 -22.71 -31.41
CA THR A 127 -32.31 -24.09 -31.92
C THR A 127 -30.93 -24.65 -32.22
N THR A 128 -29.86 -23.84 -32.16
CA THR A 128 -28.48 -24.33 -32.37
C THR A 128 -28.09 -25.28 -31.21
N PRO A 129 -27.72 -26.54 -31.50
CA PRO A 129 -27.20 -27.47 -30.50
C PRO A 129 -25.89 -26.96 -29.89
N PRO A 130 -25.64 -27.15 -28.57
CA PRO A 130 -24.38 -26.75 -27.95
C PRO A 130 -23.13 -27.32 -28.63
N ALA A 131 -23.16 -28.56 -29.11
CA ALA A 131 -22.04 -29.18 -29.84
C ALA A 131 -21.70 -28.47 -31.16
N ASP A 132 -22.71 -27.96 -31.89
CA ASP A 132 -22.48 -27.17 -33.12
C ASP A 132 -21.85 -25.81 -32.78
N THR A 133 -22.27 -25.21 -31.66
CA THR A 133 -21.64 -23.99 -31.12
C THR A 133 -20.21 -24.24 -30.64
N SER A 134 -19.92 -25.35 -29.98
CA SER A 134 -18.55 -25.76 -29.61
C SER A 134 -17.66 -25.96 -30.84
N ALA A 135 -18.17 -26.57 -31.90
CA ALA A 135 -17.45 -26.72 -33.17
C ALA A 135 -17.17 -25.37 -33.85
N GLN A 136 -18.08 -24.40 -33.72
CA GLN A 136 -17.86 -23.02 -34.17
C GLN A 136 -16.78 -22.28 -33.35
N ILE A 137 -16.77 -22.45 -32.03
CA ILE A 137 -15.71 -21.92 -31.16
C ILE A 137 -14.36 -22.57 -31.52
N ALA A 138 -14.34 -23.89 -31.80
CA ALA A 138 -13.14 -24.59 -32.27
C ALA A 138 -12.61 -24.00 -33.61
N ALA A 139 -13.50 -23.66 -34.54
CA ALA A 139 -13.14 -23.04 -35.81
C ALA A 139 -12.51 -21.64 -35.60
N PHE A 140 -13.04 -20.82 -34.69
CA PHE A 140 -12.40 -19.56 -34.27
C PHE A 140 -11.00 -19.79 -33.65
N ILE A 141 -10.82 -20.79 -32.79
CA ILE A 141 -9.51 -21.12 -32.20
C ILE A 141 -8.52 -21.61 -33.28
N ALA A 142 -8.98 -22.34 -34.30
CA ALA A 142 -8.15 -22.78 -35.42
C ALA A 142 -7.85 -21.67 -36.46
N ALA A 143 -8.64 -20.59 -36.50
CA ALA A 143 -8.46 -19.50 -37.46
C ALA A 143 -7.12 -18.75 -37.26
N PRO A 144 -6.51 -18.20 -38.33
CA PRO A 144 -5.30 -17.38 -38.22
C PRO A 144 -5.55 -16.07 -37.47
N ALA A 145 -4.51 -15.49 -36.88
CA ALA A 145 -4.57 -14.14 -36.33
C ALA A 145 -4.59 -13.07 -37.45
N GLY A 146 -5.19 -11.93 -37.16
CA GLY A 146 -5.44 -10.83 -38.08
C GLY A 146 -6.90 -10.75 -38.53
N ALA A 147 -7.14 -9.96 -39.57
CA ALA A 147 -8.45 -9.84 -40.21
C ALA A 147 -8.82 -11.14 -40.94
N LEU A 148 -10.03 -11.64 -40.69
CA LEU A 148 -10.50 -12.93 -41.19
C LEU A 148 -11.21 -12.74 -42.53
N THR A 149 -10.72 -13.43 -43.56
CA THR A 149 -11.29 -13.39 -44.92
C THR A 149 -12.71 -13.95 -44.99
N THR A 150 -13.01 -14.91 -44.12
CA THR A 150 -14.35 -15.43 -43.85
C THR A 150 -14.63 -15.25 -42.36
N PRO A 151 -15.60 -14.41 -41.96
CA PRO A 151 -15.98 -14.25 -40.56
C PRO A 151 -16.36 -15.58 -39.92
N GLN A 152 -15.96 -15.80 -38.67
CA GLN A 152 -16.28 -17.03 -37.93
C GLN A 152 -17.56 -16.80 -37.13
N LEU A 153 -18.66 -17.41 -37.59
CA LEU A 153 -19.94 -17.41 -36.88
C LEU A 153 -19.82 -18.24 -35.59
N VAL A 154 -20.25 -17.66 -34.47
CA VAL A 154 -20.50 -18.36 -33.21
C VAL A 154 -21.95 -18.10 -32.82
N SER A 155 -22.80 -19.12 -32.91
CA SER A 155 -24.26 -19.02 -32.76
C SER A 155 -24.72 -19.74 -31.49
N GLY A 156 -25.39 -19.01 -30.59
CA GLY A 156 -25.97 -19.55 -29.37
C GLY A 156 -24.94 -20.01 -28.33
N ALA A 157 -23.82 -19.29 -28.16
CA ALA A 157 -22.87 -19.53 -27.06
C ALA A 157 -23.35 -18.85 -25.78
N PHE A 158 -23.02 -19.41 -24.61
CA PHE A 158 -23.36 -18.81 -23.33
C PHE A 158 -22.24 -17.92 -22.81
N VAL A 159 -22.60 -16.75 -22.30
CA VAL A 159 -21.71 -15.86 -21.56
C VAL A 159 -21.48 -16.45 -20.17
N THR A 160 -20.32 -17.05 -19.95
CA THR A 160 -20.01 -17.76 -18.70
C THR A 160 -19.39 -16.88 -17.62
N PHE A 161 -18.72 -15.80 -18.01
CA PHE A 161 -18.00 -14.93 -17.09
C PHE A 161 -17.71 -13.56 -17.75
N ILE A 162 -17.66 -12.48 -16.96
CA ILE A 162 -17.26 -11.14 -17.41
C ILE A 162 -15.90 -10.79 -16.81
N LYS A 163 -14.92 -10.44 -17.64
CA LYS A 163 -13.64 -9.86 -17.20
C LYS A 163 -13.80 -8.34 -17.09
N PRO A 164 -13.79 -7.75 -15.87
CA PRO A 164 -13.81 -6.31 -15.72
C PRO A 164 -12.50 -5.68 -16.25
N GLU A 165 -12.51 -4.36 -16.40
CA GLU A 165 -11.27 -3.61 -16.50
C GLU A 165 -10.57 -3.60 -15.14
N VAL A 166 -9.24 -3.78 -15.14
CA VAL A 166 -8.43 -3.72 -13.93
C VAL A 166 -7.55 -2.48 -14.03
N ALA A 167 -7.60 -1.63 -13.00
CA ALA A 167 -6.86 -0.37 -12.99
C ALA A 167 -5.36 -0.63 -13.20
N GLY A 168 -4.76 0.08 -14.16
CA GLY A 168 -3.36 -0.12 -14.56
C GLY A 168 -3.09 -1.27 -15.54
N SER A 169 -4.07 -2.14 -15.86
CA SER A 169 -3.86 -3.24 -16.82
C SER A 169 -4.24 -2.93 -18.27
N ALA A 170 -4.98 -1.84 -18.52
CA ALA A 170 -5.67 -1.59 -19.80
C ALA A 170 -4.78 -1.60 -21.05
N ALA A 171 -3.50 -1.20 -20.91
CA ALA A 171 -2.53 -1.20 -22.01
C ALA A 171 -2.05 -2.61 -22.42
N THR A 172 -2.18 -3.60 -21.54
CA THR A 172 -1.70 -4.97 -21.75
C THR A 172 -2.80 -6.02 -21.77
N GLU A 173 -3.93 -5.77 -21.10
CA GLU A 173 -5.06 -6.70 -21.02
C GLU A 173 -6.40 -5.96 -21.06
N ALA A 174 -7.24 -6.32 -22.03
CA ALA A 174 -8.56 -5.76 -22.18
C ALA A 174 -9.58 -6.34 -21.18
N SER A 175 -10.64 -5.59 -20.91
CA SER A 175 -11.91 -6.10 -20.39
C SER A 175 -12.66 -6.90 -21.48
N GLY A 176 -13.68 -7.66 -21.09
CA GLY A 176 -14.47 -8.45 -22.04
C GLY A 176 -15.30 -9.54 -21.38
N PHE A 177 -15.66 -10.56 -22.15
CA PHE A 177 -16.49 -11.67 -21.68
C PHE A 177 -16.07 -13.01 -22.29
N PHE A 178 -16.37 -14.09 -21.57
CA PHE A 178 -16.04 -15.45 -21.97
C PHE A 178 -17.28 -16.16 -22.51
N LEU A 179 -17.09 -16.91 -23.59
CA LEU A 179 -18.12 -17.71 -24.25
C LEU A 179 -17.79 -19.19 -24.21
N GLN A 180 -18.78 -20.01 -23.88
CA GLN A 180 -18.68 -21.47 -23.83
C GLN A 180 -20.02 -22.09 -24.21
N ALA A 181 -20.02 -23.32 -24.75
CA ALA A 181 -21.24 -24.03 -25.12
C ALA A 181 -21.38 -25.39 -24.43
N GLU A 182 -20.27 -26.12 -24.24
CA GLU A 182 -20.23 -27.39 -23.50
C GLU A 182 -19.26 -27.32 -22.32
N PRO A 183 -19.47 -28.09 -21.23
CA PRO A 183 -18.63 -28.02 -20.03
C PRO A 183 -17.16 -28.38 -20.28
N ASN A 184 -16.89 -29.24 -21.27
CA ASN A 184 -15.55 -29.63 -21.69
C ASN A 184 -14.89 -28.68 -22.71
N GLY A 185 -15.56 -27.57 -23.04
CA GLY A 185 -15.08 -26.61 -24.02
C GLY A 185 -15.18 -27.12 -25.46
N PRO A 186 -14.52 -26.43 -26.42
CA PRO A 186 -13.68 -25.25 -26.20
C PRO A 186 -14.48 -24.02 -25.73
N ALA A 187 -13.76 -23.05 -25.19
CA ALA A 187 -14.28 -21.74 -24.80
C ALA A 187 -13.43 -20.63 -25.46
N MET A 188 -13.92 -19.39 -25.46
CA MET A 188 -13.23 -18.25 -26.07
C MET A 188 -13.45 -16.95 -25.30
N PHE A 189 -12.52 -16.01 -25.45
CA PHE A 189 -12.62 -14.66 -24.92
C PHE A 189 -12.96 -13.64 -26.03
N VAL A 190 -13.97 -12.81 -25.78
CA VAL A 190 -14.37 -11.68 -26.63
C VAL A 190 -13.99 -10.38 -25.94
N ARG A 191 -13.27 -9.51 -26.64
CA ARG A 191 -12.88 -8.20 -26.12
C ARG A 191 -14.11 -7.32 -25.91
N GLY A 192 -14.19 -6.61 -24.78
CA GLY A 192 -15.31 -5.69 -24.47
C GLY A 192 -15.47 -4.59 -25.53
N SER A 193 -14.38 -4.05 -26.04
CA SER A 193 -14.39 -3.06 -27.14
C SER A 193 -14.76 -3.62 -28.52
N ALA A 194 -15.03 -4.93 -28.65
CA ALA A 194 -15.39 -5.54 -29.94
C ALA A 194 -16.84 -5.23 -30.36
N SER A 195 -17.70 -4.82 -29.43
CA SER A 195 -19.09 -4.44 -29.66
C SER A 195 -19.61 -3.53 -28.54
N THR A 196 -20.59 -2.69 -28.84
CA THR A 196 -21.33 -1.91 -27.82
C THR A 196 -22.55 -2.65 -27.25
N THR A 197 -22.87 -3.84 -27.75
CA THR A 197 -23.96 -4.67 -27.21
C THR A 197 -23.61 -5.14 -25.80
N ALA A 198 -24.34 -4.67 -24.79
CA ALA A 198 -24.19 -5.14 -23.42
C ALA A 198 -24.63 -6.61 -23.29
N VAL A 199 -23.87 -7.37 -22.48
CA VAL A 199 -24.12 -8.79 -22.18
C VAL A 199 -23.95 -9.04 -20.69
N ALA A 200 -24.71 -9.99 -20.13
CA ALA A 200 -24.62 -10.44 -18.75
C ALA A 200 -24.24 -11.92 -18.65
N VAL A 201 -23.76 -12.37 -17.49
CA VAL A 201 -23.53 -13.80 -17.24
C VAL A 201 -24.86 -14.56 -17.35
N GLY A 202 -24.86 -15.66 -18.10
CA GLY A 202 -26.08 -16.41 -18.42
C GLY A 202 -26.84 -15.90 -19.65
N ASP A 203 -26.41 -14.81 -20.30
CA ASP A 203 -26.91 -14.49 -21.65
C ASP A 203 -26.44 -15.54 -22.66
N ARG A 204 -27.30 -15.89 -23.61
CA ARG A 204 -26.96 -16.71 -24.79
C ARG A 204 -26.87 -15.80 -26.00
N VAL A 205 -25.75 -15.83 -26.73
CA VAL A 205 -25.42 -14.85 -27.77
C VAL A 205 -25.07 -15.49 -29.12
N THR A 206 -25.29 -14.73 -30.19
CA THR A 206 -24.80 -15.04 -31.54
C THR A 206 -23.96 -13.86 -32.05
N LEU A 207 -22.82 -14.13 -32.68
CA LEU A 207 -21.90 -13.12 -33.25
C LEU A 207 -21.11 -13.67 -34.43
N ASN A 208 -20.51 -12.78 -35.23
CA ASN A 208 -19.50 -13.12 -36.23
C ASN A 208 -18.14 -12.51 -35.81
N VAL A 209 -17.09 -13.33 -35.64
CA VAL A 209 -15.73 -12.81 -35.42
C VAL A 209 -15.12 -12.40 -36.76
N THR A 210 -14.72 -11.14 -36.90
CA THR A 210 -14.12 -10.58 -38.12
C THR A 210 -12.63 -10.31 -37.99
N GLU A 211 -12.12 -10.18 -36.76
CA GLU A 211 -10.69 -10.06 -36.48
C GLU A 211 -10.32 -10.87 -35.22
N LYS A 212 -9.27 -11.68 -35.35
CA LYS A 212 -8.69 -12.44 -34.25
C LYS A 212 -7.33 -11.87 -33.88
N GLU A 213 -7.03 -11.79 -32.59
CA GLU A 213 -5.71 -11.44 -32.08
C GLU A 213 -5.18 -12.56 -31.17
N ILE A 214 -3.86 -12.64 -31.02
CA ILE A 214 -3.20 -13.52 -30.05
C ILE A 214 -2.43 -12.63 -29.08
N ILE A 215 -2.87 -12.55 -27.83
CA ILE A 215 -2.21 -11.77 -26.77
C ILE A 215 -1.57 -12.74 -25.80
N SER A 216 -0.24 -12.72 -25.68
CA SER A 216 0.51 -13.62 -24.81
C SER A 216 0.08 -15.09 -24.95
N GLY A 217 -0.23 -15.52 -26.17
CA GLY A 217 -0.74 -16.86 -26.49
C GLY A 217 -2.27 -17.00 -26.49
N LEU A 218 -3.03 -16.21 -25.72
CA LEU A 218 -4.49 -16.27 -25.63
C LEU A 218 -5.18 -15.89 -26.96
N ASN A 219 -6.16 -16.66 -27.41
CA ASN A 219 -7.00 -16.36 -28.57
C ASN A 219 -8.07 -15.34 -28.19
N VAL A 220 -8.05 -14.18 -28.83
CA VAL A 220 -8.99 -13.07 -28.56
C VAL A 220 -9.82 -12.77 -29.80
N ALA A 221 -11.14 -12.83 -29.68
CA ALA A 221 -12.03 -12.21 -30.66
C ALA A 221 -11.97 -10.69 -30.45
N LYS A 222 -11.20 -10.02 -31.31
CA LYS A 222 -10.83 -8.60 -31.18
C LYS A 222 -11.89 -7.67 -31.77
N THR A 223 -12.44 -8.07 -32.91
CA THR A 223 -13.51 -7.35 -33.61
C THR A 223 -14.60 -8.35 -33.97
N VAL A 224 -15.85 -8.01 -33.65
CA VAL A 224 -17.03 -8.83 -33.96
C VAL A 224 -18.10 -7.99 -34.65
N THR A 225 -18.95 -8.62 -35.44
CA THR A 225 -20.19 -8.03 -35.96
C THR A 225 -21.40 -8.84 -35.51
N ASP A 226 -22.58 -8.24 -35.61
CA ASP A 226 -23.88 -8.91 -35.41
C ASP A 226 -24.06 -9.55 -34.02
N LEU A 227 -23.33 -9.06 -33.01
CA LEU A 227 -23.46 -9.52 -31.62
C LEU A 227 -24.87 -9.23 -31.10
N THR A 228 -25.63 -10.30 -30.92
CA THR A 228 -27.03 -10.29 -30.50
C THR A 228 -27.23 -11.22 -29.31
N VAL A 229 -27.94 -10.74 -28.28
CA VAL A 229 -28.42 -11.59 -27.19
C VAL A 229 -29.71 -12.26 -27.64
N VAL A 230 -29.69 -13.58 -27.76
CA VAL A 230 -30.77 -14.41 -28.33
C VAL A 230 -31.58 -15.16 -27.27
N SER A 231 -31.08 -15.25 -26.03
CA SER A 231 -31.78 -15.75 -24.83
C SER A 231 -31.02 -15.25 -23.59
N LYS A 232 -31.63 -15.29 -22.38
CA LYS A 232 -31.07 -14.70 -21.15
C LYS A 232 -31.12 -15.67 -19.97
N ASN A 233 -30.47 -15.31 -18.85
CA ASN A 233 -30.70 -15.90 -17.53
C ASN A 233 -30.56 -17.44 -17.48
N HIS A 234 -29.55 -17.98 -18.16
CA HIS A 234 -29.22 -19.42 -18.14
C HIS A 234 -28.33 -19.76 -16.94
N GLY A 235 -28.60 -20.90 -16.29
CA GLY A 235 -27.90 -21.40 -15.09
C GLY A 235 -26.48 -21.91 -15.32
N VAL A 236 -25.60 -21.10 -15.92
CA VAL A 236 -24.28 -21.51 -16.43
C VAL A 236 -23.27 -21.93 -15.35
N TRP A 237 -23.42 -21.46 -14.11
CA TRP A 237 -22.45 -21.68 -13.01
C TRP A 237 -22.66 -22.96 -12.20
N ASN A 238 -23.71 -23.73 -12.48
CA ASN A 238 -23.85 -25.07 -11.93
C ASN A 238 -22.68 -25.95 -12.41
N LEU A 239 -22.30 -26.94 -11.60
CA LEU A 239 -21.36 -27.98 -12.04
C LEU A 239 -22.01 -28.79 -13.17
N ASP A 240 -21.19 -29.28 -14.10
CA ASP A 240 -21.60 -30.21 -15.16
C ASP A 240 -22.20 -31.52 -14.63
N THR A 241 -21.85 -31.88 -13.39
CA THR A 241 -22.35 -33.03 -12.63
C THR A 241 -23.52 -32.70 -11.69
N ALA A 242 -23.94 -31.43 -11.60
CA ALA A 242 -25.08 -31.02 -10.77
C ALA A 242 -26.43 -31.38 -11.41
N THR A 243 -27.52 -31.18 -10.67
CA THR A 243 -28.90 -31.33 -11.17
C THR A 243 -29.69 -30.05 -10.91
N PRO A 244 -30.03 -29.25 -11.95
CA PRO A 244 -29.64 -29.42 -13.35
C PRO A 244 -28.14 -29.12 -13.59
N PRO A 245 -27.54 -29.70 -14.64
CA PRO A 245 -26.13 -29.49 -14.97
C PRO A 245 -25.90 -28.10 -15.60
N GLY A 246 -24.74 -27.51 -15.28
CA GLY A 246 -24.26 -26.26 -15.87
C GLY A 246 -23.02 -26.44 -16.75
N LEU A 247 -22.21 -25.39 -16.88
CA LEU A 247 -20.99 -25.38 -17.71
C LEU A 247 -19.68 -25.41 -16.91
N LYS A 248 -19.74 -25.26 -15.60
CA LYS A 248 -18.56 -25.25 -14.73
C LYS A 248 -18.09 -26.67 -14.47
N VAL A 249 -16.77 -26.89 -14.52
CA VAL A 249 -16.18 -28.19 -14.17
C VAL A 249 -15.29 -28.09 -12.94
N ASP A 250 -15.13 -29.22 -12.25
CA ASP A 250 -14.15 -29.35 -11.18
C ASP A 250 -12.75 -29.61 -11.77
N ALA A 251 -11.80 -28.73 -11.45
CA ALA A 251 -10.40 -28.84 -11.87
C ALA A 251 -9.44 -29.32 -10.75
N ASN A 252 -9.95 -29.61 -9.54
CA ASN A 252 -9.12 -29.97 -8.36
C ASN A 252 -8.21 -31.18 -8.59
N ALA A 253 -8.65 -32.16 -9.40
CA ALA A 253 -7.95 -33.43 -9.61
C ALA A 253 -7.19 -33.50 -10.95
N VAL A 254 -7.05 -32.37 -11.67
CA VAL A 254 -6.33 -32.31 -12.94
C VAL A 254 -4.82 -32.24 -12.67
N SER A 255 -4.07 -33.24 -13.14
CA SER A 255 -2.62 -33.41 -12.92
C SER A 255 -1.80 -33.30 -14.22
N THR A 256 -2.26 -32.49 -15.16
CA THR A 256 -1.72 -32.43 -16.54
C THR A 256 -1.66 -31.00 -17.08
N PHE A 257 -1.69 -29.98 -16.22
CA PHE A 257 -1.90 -28.58 -16.65
C PHE A 257 -0.77 -27.98 -17.53
N GLU A 258 0.45 -28.51 -17.43
CA GLU A 258 1.61 -28.13 -18.28
C GLU A 258 1.87 -29.10 -19.44
N ASP A 259 1.13 -30.21 -19.55
CA ASP A 259 1.32 -31.14 -20.66
C ASP A 259 1.10 -30.41 -22.00
N ALA A 260 1.99 -30.65 -22.96
CA ALA A 260 1.99 -29.90 -24.21
C ALA A 260 0.66 -30.06 -24.98
N GLY A 261 -0.17 -29.01 -24.92
CA GLY A 261 -1.48 -28.95 -25.56
C GLY A 261 -2.69 -29.05 -24.61
N THR A 262 -2.52 -29.43 -23.35
CA THR A 262 -3.64 -29.48 -22.37
C THR A 262 -4.01 -28.09 -21.86
N THR A 263 -3.04 -27.19 -21.65
CA THR A 263 -3.29 -25.80 -21.24
C THR A 263 -4.27 -25.09 -22.18
N SER A 264 -4.16 -25.37 -23.49
CA SER A 264 -5.06 -24.86 -24.53
C SER A 264 -6.46 -25.48 -24.51
N VAL A 265 -6.65 -26.67 -23.91
CA VAL A 265 -7.98 -27.28 -23.72
C VAL A 265 -8.78 -26.56 -22.62
N TYR A 266 -8.08 -26.00 -21.62
CA TYR A 266 -8.71 -25.22 -20.55
C TYR A 266 -8.82 -23.71 -20.87
N GLU A 267 -8.24 -23.23 -21.97
CA GLU A 267 -8.27 -21.82 -22.33
C GLU A 267 -9.70 -21.24 -22.31
N SER A 268 -9.91 -20.14 -21.59
CA SER A 268 -11.20 -19.44 -21.44
C SER A 268 -12.32 -20.26 -20.75
N ARG A 269 -12.02 -21.47 -20.25
CA ARG A 269 -13.02 -22.39 -19.69
C ARG A 269 -13.42 -22.01 -18.27
N LEU A 270 -14.71 -22.17 -17.96
CA LEU A 270 -15.27 -21.99 -16.63
C LEU A 270 -14.93 -23.18 -15.71
N VAL A 271 -14.32 -22.92 -14.56
CA VAL A 271 -13.87 -23.94 -13.61
C VAL A 271 -14.24 -23.59 -12.16
N THR A 272 -14.28 -24.60 -11.29
CA THR A 272 -14.06 -24.47 -9.85
C THR A 272 -12.74 -25.14 -9.50
N VAL A 273 -12.00 -24.60 -8.54
CA VAL A 273 -10.77 -25.20 -8.04
C VAL A 273 -10.45 -24.69 -6.64
N SER A 274 -9.77 -25.50 -5.85
CA SER A 274 -9.28 -25.18 -4.53
C SER A 274 -7.87 -25.73 -4.35
N GLY A 275 -7.13 -25.12 -3.44
CA GLY A 275 -5.75 -25.50 -3.20
C GLY A 275 -5.05 -24.56 -2.24
N LYS A 276 -3.79 -24.83 -2.02
CA LYS A 276 -2.92 -24.06 -1.13
C LYS A 276 -2.05 -23.11 -1.93
N LEU A 277 -1.97 -21.85 -1.49
CA LEU A 277 -1.15 -20.84 -2.15
C LEU A 277 0.32 -21.03 -1.81
N GLU A 278 1.16 -21.00 -2.84
CA GLU A 278 2.60 -20.79 -2.71
C GLU A 278 2.98 -19.31 -2.86
N ALA A 279 4.27 -18.98 -2.80
CA ALA A 279 4.73 -17.60 -2.88
C ALA A 279 4.27 -16.90 -4.19
N GLY A 280 3.56 -15.79 -4.04
CA GLY A 280 3.04 -15.00 -5.16
C GLY A 280 4.12 -14.18 -5.88
N ALA A 281 3.92 -13.96 -7.17
CA ALA A 281 4.76 -13.09 -8.00
C ALA A 281 3.90 -12.23 -8.95
N GLY A 282 4.45 -11.11 -9.42
CA GLY A 282 3.78 -10.28 -10.45
C GLY A 282 3.52 -11.06 -11.73
N SER A 283 2.31 -10.95 -12.28
CA SER A 283 1.85 -11.71 -13.45
C SER A 283 1.16 -10.79 -14.46
N GLY A 284 1.94 -9.92 -15.09
CA GLY A 284 1.45 -8.81 -15.91
C GLY A 284 1.16 -7.54 -15.10
N ALA A 285 0.74 -6.47 -15.78
CA ALA A 285 0.48 -5.19 -15.12
C ALA A 285 -0.75 -5.26 -14.20
N ALA A 286 -0.58 -4.87 -12.93
CA ALA A 286 -1.60 -4.85 -11.88
C ALA A 286 -2.20 -6.22 -11.47
N PHE A 287 -1.50 -7.34 -11.73
CA PHE A 287 -1.91 -8.67 -11.27
C PHE A 287 -0.80 -9.39 -10.50
N THR A 288 -1.20 -10.13 -9.47
CA THR A 288 -0.35 -11.08 -8.74
C THR A 288 -0.85 -12.49 -9.04
N ALA A 289 0.07 -13.43 -9.27
CA ALA A 289 -0.25 -14.85 -9.42
C ALA A 289 0.53 -15.71 -8.41
N PHE A 290 -0.19 -16.64 -7.80
CA PHE A 290 0.28 -17.58 -6.79
C PHE A 290 0.16 -19.00 -7.37
N PRO A 291 1.19 -19.85 -7.35
CA PRO A 291 1.00 -21.27 -7.62
C PRO A 291 -0.02 -21.83 -6.62
N LEU A 292 -0.93 -22.68 -7.10
CA LEU A 292 -2.08 -23.19 -6.34
C LEU A 292 -1.99 -24.72 -6.26
N ASP A 293 -1.44 -25.24 -5.16
CA ASP A 293 -1.27 -26.67 -4.94
C ASP A 293 -2.63 -27.34 -4.73
N THR A 294 -3.06 -28.11 -5.74
CA THR A 294 -4.38 -28.78 -5.81
C THR A 294 -4.28 -30.25 -5.45
N THR A 295 -5.40 -30.99 -5.41
CA THR A 295 -5.37 -32.45 -5.20
C THR A 295 -4.73 -33.22 -6.37
N GLY A 296 -4.74 -32.68 -7.59
CA GLY A 296 -4.11 -33.25 -8.77
C GLY A 296 -2.64 -32.86 -8.92
N GLU A 297 -2.28 -31.67 -8.46
CA GLU A 297 -0.92 -31.08 -8.51
C GLU A 297 -0.52 -30.64 -7.09
N PRO A 298 -0.06 -31.54 -6.20
CA PRO A 298 0.03 -31.27 -4.76
C PRO A 298 1.36 -30.64 -4.29
N THR A 299 2.31 -30.37 -5.19
CA THR A 299 3.58 -29.72 -4.85
C THR A 299 4.12 -28.90 -6.03
N ALA A 300 4.20 -27.58 -5.87
CA ALA A 300 4.59 -26.63 -6.92
C ALA A 300 3.73 -26.75 -8.18
N SER A 301 2.41 -26.73 -7.97
CA SER A 301 1.40 -26.79 -9.00
C SER A 301 1.61 -25.72 -10.07
N PRO A 302 1.56 -26.10 -11.35
CA PRO A 302 1.68 -25.13 -12.42
C PRO A 302 0.43 -24.28 -12.61
N LEU A 303 -0.74 -24.75 -12.14
CA LEU A 303 -1.94 -23.95 -12.11
C LEU A 303 -1.73 -22.83 -11.10
N ARG A 304 -1.91 -21.58 -11.53
CA ARG A 304 -1.83 -20.41 -10.65
C ARG A 304 -3.21 -19.86 -10.35
N LEU A 305 -3.45 -19.43 -9.11
CA LEU A 305 -4.46 -18.42 -8.84
C LEU A 305 -3.92 -17.05 -9.27
N ARG A 306 -4.66 -16.32 -10.11
CA ARG A 306 -4.32 -14.95 -10.52
C ARG A 306 -5.41 -13.99 -10.10
N VAL A 307 -5.01 -12.88 -9.48
CA VAL A 307 -5.91 -11.83 -8.97
C VAL A 307 -5.32 -10.44 -9.24
N PRO A 308 -6.14 -9.38 -9.30
CA PRO A 308 -5.63 -8.01 -9.21
C PRO A 308 -4.71 -7.85 -8.00
N THR A 309 -3.60 -7.14 -8.14
CA THR A 309 -2.63 -6.95 -7.05
C THR A 309 -3.26 -6.24 -5.85
N THR A 310 -4.18 -5.30 -6.08
CA THR A 310 -4.98 -4.66 -5.03
C THR A 310 -5.80 -5.70 -4.25
N LEU A 311 -6.52 -6.58 -4.93
CA LEU A 311 -7.31 -7.64 -4.31
C LEU A 311 -6.45 -8.63 -3.50
N ALA A 312 -5.26 -8.98 -3.99
CA ALA A 312 -4.30 -9.79 -3.22
C ALA A 312 -3.87 -9.10 -1.93
N THR A 313 -3.59 -7.80 -2.01
CA THR A 313 -3.21 -6.97 -0.85
C THR A 313 -4.37 -6.82 0.12
N ASP A 314 -5.58 -6.54 -0.34
CA ASP A 314 -6.76 -6.29 0.51
C ASP A 314 -7.18 -7.55 1.28
N LEU A 315 -7.09 -8.72 0.63
CA LEU A 315 -7.36 -10.03 1.23
C LEU A 315 -6.17 -10.64 2.01
N ASP A 316 -5.03 -9.96 2.09
CA ASP A 316 -3.81 -10.44 2.76
C ASP A 316 -3.36 -11.85 2.28
N LEU A 317 -3.42 -12.08 0.95
CA LEU A 317 -3.08 -13.38 0.36
C LEU A 317 -1.57 -13.66 0.46
N VAL A 318 -1.22 -14.69 1.22
CA VAL A 318 0.16 -15.13 1.46
C VAL A 318 0.36 -16.62 1.15
N SER A 319 1.62 -17.02 0.98
CA SER A 319 1.99 -18.45 0.94
C SER A 319 1.48 -19.16 2.19
N GLY A 320 0.91 -20.35 2.00
CA GLY A 320 0.31 -21.16 3.04
C GLY A 320 -1.19 -21.00 3.23
N CYS A 321 -1.84 -20.04 2.55
CA CYS A 321 -3.30 -19.90 2.57
C CYS A 321 -4.02 -21.00 1.78
N ASP A 322 -5.02 -21.63 2.40
CA ASP A 322 -5.95 -22.57 1.78
C ASP A 322 -7.14 -21.79 1.19
N VAL A 323 -7.27 -21.80 -0.13
CA VAL A 323 -8.29 -21.03 -0.87
C VAL A 323 -9.13 -21.91 -1.79
N ALA A 324 -10.37 -21.48 -2.02
CA ALA A 324 -11.24 -22.01 -3.05
C ALA A 324 -11.68 -20.88 -3.99
N VAL A 325 -11.73 -21.17 -5.28
CA VAL A 325 -12.36 -20.37 -6.33
C VAL A 325 -13.65 -21.10 -6.72
N PRO A 326 -14.83 -20.73 -6.17
CA PRO A 326 -16.08 -21.42 -6.46
C PRO A 326 -16.49 -21.28 -7.92
N THR A 327 -16.11 -20.17 -8.57
CA THR A 327 -16.28 -19.93 -10.00
C THR A 327 -15.15 -19.04 -10.50
N GLY A 328 -14.31 -19.56 -11.40
CA GLY A 328 -13.25 -18.80 -12.06
C GLY A 328 -13.09 -19.21 -13.52
N VAL A 329 -12.22 -18.50 -14.23
CA VAL A 329 -11.90 -18.77 -15.64
C VAL A 329 -10.42 -19.01 -15.83
N VAL A 330 -10.04 -20.00 -16.63
CA VAL A 330 -8.61 -20.27 -16.91
C VAL A 330 -8.11 -19.32 -18.01
N TRP A 331 -7.41 -18.28 -17.56
CA TRP A 331 -6.64 -17.36 -18.39
C TRP A 331 -5.22 -17.89 -18.53
N ARG A 332 -4.79 -18.21 -19.75
CA ARG A 332 -3.40 -18.70 -19.96
C ARG A 332 -2.46 -17.59 -20.42
N PHE A 333 -1.22 -17.66 -19.96
CA PHE A 333 -0.13 -16.82 -20.43
C PHE A 333 0.94 -17.74 -21.03
N THR A 334 0.99 -17.76 -22.37
CA THR A 334 1.65 -18.76 -23.21
C THR A 334 1.26 -20.19 -22.83
N ALA A 335 2.09 -20.89 -22.06
CA ALA A 335 1.86 -22.25 -21.56
C ALA A 335 1.37 -22.28 -20.10
N GLN A 336 1.46 -21.18 -19.35
CA GLN A 336 1.08 -21.14 -17.93
C GLN A 336 -0.44 -20.98 -17.77
N PRO A 337 -1.15 -21.95 -17.15
CA PRO A 337 -2.58 -21.85 -16.86
C PRO A 337 -2.80 -21.06 -15.57
N GLN A 338 -3.69 -20.05 -15.61
CA GLN A 338 -4.00 -19.25 -14.42
C GLN A 338 -5.52 -19.14 -14.24
N VAL A 339 -6.07 -19.76 -13.19
CA VAL A 339 -7.46 -19.49 -12.79
C VAL A 339 -7.52 -18.04 -12.30
N SER A 340 -8.33 -17.22 -12.96
CA SER A 340 -8.42 -15.79 -12.69
C SER A 340 -9.74 -15.43 -12.02
N VAL A 341 -9.65 -14.62 -10.97
CA VAL A 341 -10.78 -13.95 -10.32
C VAL A 341 -10.45 -12.47 -10.11
N PHE A 342 -11.48 -11.63 -9.98
CA PHE A 342 -11.36 -10.17 -10.08
C PHE A 342 -12.09 -9.41 -8.97
N ALA A 343 -12.87 -10.10 -8.14
CA ALA A 343 -13.64 -9.54 -7.02
C ALA A 343 -13.56 -10.49 -5.81
N PRO A 344 -13.67 -9.98 -4.56
CA PRO A 344 -13.48 -10.81 -3.36
C PRO A 344 -14.51 -11.94 -3.22
N GLU A 345 -15.74 -11.75 -3.70
CA GLU A 345 -16.83 -12.75 -3.66
C GLU A 345 -16.55 -13.99 -4.52
N GLN A 346 -15.55 -13.91 -5.41
CA GLN A 346 -15.12 -15.00 -6.29
C GLN A 346 -14.04 -15.89 -5.64
N LEU A 347 -13.57 -15.54 -4.45
CA LEU A 347 -12.56 -16.28 -3.69
C LEU A 347 -13.08 -16.58 -2.28
N THR A 348 -12.80 -17.77 -1.77
CA THR A 348 -13.08 -18.16 -0.38
C THR A 348 -11.77 -18.55 0.29
N ILE A 349 -11.38 -17.81 1.32
CA ILE A 349 -10.19 -18.12 2.13
C ILE A 349 -10.67 -18.96 3.31
N THR A 350 -10.20 -20.21 3.41
CA THR A 350 -10.65 -21.16 4.43
C THR A 350 -9.70 -21.19 5.63
N SER A 351 -8.41 -20.96 5.39
CA SER A 351 -7.35 -20.98 6.39
C SER A 351 -6.13 -20.25 5.85
N CYS A 352 -5.34 -19.65 6.72
CA CYS A 352 -4.03 -19.08 6.41
C CYS A 352 -3.07 -19.30 7.61
N PRO A 353 -1.75 -19.13 7.43
CA PRO A 353 -0.79 -19.17 8.53
C PRO A 353 -1.15 -18.15 9.61
N ALA A 354 -1.07 -18.55 10.88
CA ALA A 354 -1.43 -17.67 11.99
C ALA A 354 -0.51 -16.42 12.01
N PRO A 355 -1.05 -15.21 12.25
CA PRO A 355 -0.27 -13.98 12.33
C PRO A 355 0.71 -14.02 13.51
N LYS A 356 1.83 -13.32 13.38
CA LYS A 356 2.93 -13.31 14.36
C LYS A 356 3.33 -11.89 14.69
N LEU A 357 3.55 -11.60 15.96
CA LEU A 357 4.24 -10.38 16.39
C LEU A 357 5.73 -10.52 16.03
N THR A 358 6.21 -9.72 15.09
CA THR A 358 7.61 -9.76 14.62
C THR A 358 8.48 -8.69 15.27
N GLU A 359 7.89 -7.58 15.71
CA GLU A 359 8.61 -6.41 16.22
C GLU A 359 7.79 -5.64 17.27
N ALA A 360 8.50 -5.04 18.23
CA ALA A 360 7.96 -3.97 19.08
C ALA A 360 8.97 -2.83 19.14
N ARG A 361 8.49 -1.60 18.99
CA ARG A 361 9.36 -0.44 18.81
C ARG A 361 8.71 0.82 19.40
N PRO A 362 9.33 1.49 20.38
CA PRO A 362 8.80 2.73 20.92
C PRO A 362 8.92 3.84 19.87
N LEU A 363 7.94 4.74 19.88
CA LEU A 363 7.96 5.97 19.07
C LEU A 363 8.11 7.22 19.94
N SER A 364 7.78 7.11 21.23
CA SER A 364 7.94 8.18 22.21
C SER A 364 8.07 7.60 23.62
N GLY A 365 8.08 8.45 24.65
CA GLY A 365 8.00 8.02 26.04
C GLY A 365 6.65 7.39 26.42
N THR A 366 5.62 7.45 25.57
CA THR A 366 4.26 6.96 25.86
C THR A 366 3.62 6.23 24.67
N GLU A 367 4.41 5.81 23.68
CA GLU A 367 3.90 5.13 22.49
C GLU A 367 4.83 4.01 22.03
N VAL A 368 4.24 2.85 21.73
CA VAL A 368 4.94 1.66 21.20
C VAL A 368 4.19 1.12 19.98
N ARG A 369 4.85 1.09 18.83
CA ARG A 369 4.36 0.42 17.63
C ARG A 369 4.77 -1.05 17.64
N LEU A 370 3.82 -1.90 17.29
CA LEU A 370 4.00 -3.33 17.05
C LEU A 370 3.90 -3.60 15.55
N THR A 371 4.76 -4.46 15.02
CA THR A 371 4.68 -4.95 13.64
C THR A 371 4.33 -6.42 13.64
N PHE A 372 3.39 -6.81 12.77
CA PHE A 372 2.97 -8.19 12.55
C PHE A 372 3.33 -8.62 11.12
N ASP A 373 3.50 -9.93 10.90
CA ASP A 373 3.77 -10.48 9.56
C ASP A 373 2.55 -10.53 8.63
N ARG A 374 1.36 -10.16 9.14
CA ARG A 374 0.06 -10.23 8.45
C ARG A 374 -0.89 -9.11 8.90
N LYS A 375 -1.86 -8.76 8.06
CA LYS A 375 -2.89 -7.77 8.40
C LYS A 375 -3.83 -8.26 9.50
N LEU A 376 -4.19 -7.37 10.42
CA LEU A 376 -5.04 -7.67 11.57
C LEU A 376 -6.47 -7.13 11.39
N ASP A 377 -7.44 -7.86 11.93
CA ASP A 377 -8.79 -7.34 12.13
C ASP A 377 -8.77 -6.30 13.26
N ALA A 378 -9.04 -5.04 12.90
CA ALA A 378 -9.06 -3.93 13.86
C ALA A 378 -10.11 -4.09 14.96
N ALA A 379 -11.21 -4.83 14.74
CA ALA A 379 -12.20 -5.09 15.78
C ALA A 379 -11.67 -6.04 16.88
N SER A 380 -10.69 -6.89 16.53
CA SER A 380 -10.06 -7.85 17.44
C SER A 380 -8.93 -7.27 18.32
N VAL A 381 -8.64 -5.97 18.20
CA VAL A 381 -7.50 -5.31 18.88
C VAL A 381 -8.01 -4.30 19.90
N GLN A 382 -7.85 -4.60 21.18
CA GLN A 382 -8.19 -3.74 22.32
C GLN A 382 -6.97 -3.51 23.22
N ALA A 383 -7.01 -2.49 24.08
CA ALA A 383 -5.87 -2.13 24.94
C ALA A 383 -5.52 -3.25 25.94
N GLU A 384 -6.53 -3.92 26.49
CA GLU A 384 -6.42 -5.04 27.42
C GLU A 384 -5.78 -6.31 26.82
N ASP A 385 -5.70 -6.42 25.48
CA ASP A 385 -5.03 -7.54 24.83
C ASP A 385 -3.51 -7.51 25.00
N PHE A 386 -2.93 -6.37 25.41
CA PHE A 386 -1.49 -6.14 25.50
C PHE A 386 -1.02 -5.92 26.94
N GLY A 387 -0.02 -6.71 27.35
CA GLY A 387 0.71 -6.51 28.60
C GLY A 387 2.16 -6.13 28.31
N ILE A 388 2.71 -5.16 29.05
CA ILE A 388 4.12 -4.76 28.98
C ILE A 388 4.80 -5.14 30.30
N THR A 389 6.00 -5.72 30.24
CA THR A 389 6.83 -6.10 31.40
C THR A 389 8.23 -5.48 31.28
N PRO A 390 8.77 -4.76 32.29
CA PRO A 390 8.16 -4.36 33.56
C PRO A 390 6.82 -3.64 33.39
N THR A 391 5.94 -3.74 34.37
CA THR A 391 4.53 -3.33 34.24
C THR A 391 4.38 -1.86 33.86
N VAL A 392 3.88 -1.63 32.64
CA VAL A 392 3.43 -0.33 32.14
C VAL A 392 1.97 -0.49 31.70
N ALA A 393 1.12 0.46 32.06
CA ALA A 393 -0.28 0.45 31.65
C ALA A 393 -0.40 0.77 30.16
N VAL A 394 -1.19 -0.02 29.43
CA VAL A 394 -1.63 0.28 28.06
C VAL A 394 -3.03 0.90 28.18
N SER A 395 -3.24 2.05 27.52
CA SER A 395 -4.46 2.86 27.62
C SER A 395 -5.26 2.92 26.31
N ALA A 396 -4.61 2.67 25.18
CA ALA A 396 -5.23 2.49 23.87
C ALA A 396 -4.36 1.57 23.00
N ALA A 397 -5.01 0.90 22.05
CA ALA A 397 -4.36 0.19 20.96
C ALA A 397 -5.09 0.55 19.66
N THR A 398 -4.37 0.96 18.61
CA THR A 398 -4.96 1.34 17.32
C THR A 398 -4.27 0.63 16.18
N THR A 399 -5.04 -0.11 15.38
CA THR A 399 -4.55 -0.94 14.28
C THR A 399 -4.57 -0.20 12.95
N THR A 400 -3.49 -0.35 12.17
CA THR A 400 -3.41 0.09 10.77
C THR A 400 -2.70 -1.01 9.96
N GLY A 401 -3.47 -1.78 9.18
CA GLY A 401 -2.94 -2.89 8.39
C GLY A 401 -2.33 -4.00 9.26
N ASN A 402 -1.02 -4.18 9.19
CA ASN A 402 -0.24 -5.13 9.99
C ASN A 402 0.48 -4.48 11.19
N GLN A 403 0.13 -3.25 11.56
CA GLN A 403 0.73 -2.53 12.68
C GLN A 403 -0.30 -2.19 13.76
N VAL A 404 0.12 -2.17 15.02
CA VAL A 404 -0.68 -1.68 16.16
C VAL A 404 0.15 -0.64 16.91
N SER A 405 -0.34 0.60 17.00
CA SER A 405 0.21 1.60 17.91
C SER A 405 -0.45 1.48 19.28
N LEU A 406 0.34 1.25 20.32
CA LEU A 406 -0.08 1.24 21.72
C LEU A 406 0.19 2.60 22.36
N THR A 407 -0.79 3.18 23.02
CA THR A 407 -0.58 4.31 23.94
C THR A 407 -0.34 3.78 25.35
N THR A 408 0.78 4.14 25.95
CA THR A 408 1.23 3.63 27.26
C THR A 408 1.33 4.73 28.31
N ALA A 409 1.43 4.35 29.58
CA ALA A 409 2.03 5.21 30.60
C ALA A 409 3.54 5.42 30.32
N ASP A 410 4.16 6.35 31.06
CA ASP A 410 5.57 6.74 30.88
C ASP A 410 6.53 5.52 30.89
N LEU A 411 7.25 5.36 29.79
CA LEU A 411 8.34 4.42 29.61
C LEU A 411 9.61 5.00 30.23
N THR A 412 10.32 4.20 31.02
CA THR A 412 11.60 4.61 31.60
C THR A 412 12.71 4.48 30.57
N ALA A 413 13.45 5.56 30.35
CA ALA A 413 14.59 5.61 29.45
C ALA A 413 15.61 4.48 29.70
N GLY A 414 16.10 3.85 28.63
CA GLY A 414 17.09 2.77 28.68
C GLY A 414 16.58 1.47 29.33
N THR A 415 15.31 1.39 29.74
CA THR A 415 14.75 0.19 30.38
C THR A 415 14.30 -0.81 29.31
N PRO A 416 14.77 -2.07 29.36
CA PRO A 416 14.28 -3.11 28.47
C PRO A 416 12.88 -3.55 28.90
N TYR A 417 11.98 -3.61 27.93
CA TYR A 417 10.60 -4.04 28.05
C TYR A 417 10.34 -5.25 27.14
N THR A 418 9.35 -6.06 27.53
CA THR A 418 8.74 -7.10 26.69
C THR A 418 7.25 -6.82 26.62
N VAL A 419 6.72 -6.68 25.42
CA VAL A 419 5.27 -6.69 25.18
C VAL A 419 4.81 -8.11 24.92
N THR A 420 3.62 -8.44 25.41
CA THR A 420 2.96 -9.74 25.24
C THR A 420 1.51 -9.53 24.80
N VAL A 421 1.09 -10.20 23.72
CA VAL A 421 -0.31 -10.26 23.29
C VAL A 421 -1.04 -11.35 24.06
N ASN A 422 -1.66 -10.96 25.18
CA ASN A 422 -2.45 -11.80 26.06
C ASN A 422 -3.79 -12.21 25.44
N GLY A 423 -4.38 -11.32 24.63
CA GLY A 423 -5.71 -11.48 24.05
C GLY A 423 -5.82 -12.38 22.81
N GLU A 424 -7.01 -12.33 22.20
CA GLU A 424 -7.37 -13.01 20.94
C GLU A 424 -7.37 -12.05 19.74
N VAL A 425 -6.28 -11.30 19.56
CA VAL A 425 -6.03 -10.55 18.32
C VAL A 425 -6.01 -11.53 17.13
N LYS A 426 -6.65 -11.14 16.02
CA LYS A 426 -6.93 -11.97 14.85
C LYS A 426 -6.49 -11.28 13.54
N ASP A 427 -6.22 -12.09 12.52
CA ASP A 427 -6.10 -11.62 11.14
C ASP A 427 -7.47 -11.30 10.50
N LEU A 428 -7.45 -10.82 9.26
CA LEU A 428 -8.67 -10.56 8.46
C LEU A 428 -9.52 -11.81 8.15
N ALA A 429 -8.99 -13.01 8.37
CA ALA A 429 -9.68 -14.29 8.22
C ALA A 429 -10.16 -14.89 9.56
N GLY A 430 -10.05 -14.14 10.67
CA GLY A 430 -10.46 -14.56 12.01
C GLY A 430 -9.48 -15.51 12.72
N LYS A 431 -8.27 -15.72 12.18
CA LYS A 431 -7.22 -16.57 12.77
C LYS A 431 -6.48 -15.82 13.87
N VAL A 432 -6.52 -16.38 15.09
CA VAL A 432 -5.73 -15.86 16.22
C VAL A 432 -4.22 -16.00 15.99
N LEU A 433 -3.44 -15.14 16.64
CA LEU A 433 -1.97 -15.19 16.65
C LEU A 433 -1.38 -16.56 16.93
N ASP A 434 -0.24 -16.84 16.30
CA ASP A 434 0.64 -17.97 16.63
C ASP A 434 1.04 -17.90 18.11
N ALA A 435 0.73 -18.95 18.87
CA ALA A 435 0.99 -19.01 20.30
C ALA A 435 2.49 -18.90 20.67
N ALA A 436 3.40 -19.19 19.73
CA ALA A 436 4.84 -19.06 19.92
C ALA A 436 5.39 -17.67 19.56
N ALA A 437 4.60 -16.81 18.90
CA ALA A 437 5.02 -15.48 18.42
C ALA A 437 4.09 -14.37 18.93
N LYS A 438 3.82 -14.39 20.24
CA LYS A 438 3.01 -13.39 20.97
C LYS A 438 3.82 -12.31 21.69
N THR A 439 5.16 -12.33 21.58
CA THR A 439 6.04 -11.46 22.37
C THR A 439 7.13 -10.80 21.53
N ALA A 440 7.43 -9.53 21.81
CA ALA A 440 8.59 -8.83 21.28
C ALA A 440 9.21 -7.92 22.36
N THR A 441 10.50 -7.61 22.21
CA THR A 441 11.27 -6.80 23.17
C THR A 441 11.60 -5.44 22.59
N PHE A 442 11.60 -4.41 23.43
CA PHE A 442 11.96 -3.04 23.06
C PHE A 442 12.60 -2.30 24.24
N THR A 443 13.29 -1.19 24.00
CA THR A 443 13.95 -0.40 25.06
C THR A 443 13.32 0.99 25.15
N GLY A 444 12.90 1.43 26.34
CA GLY A 444 12.29 2.74 26.54
C GLY A 444 13.22 3.89 26.10
N LEU A 445 12.68 4.87 25.38
CA LEU A 445 13.46 5.96 24.79
C LEU A 445 13.90 7.00 25.80
N THR A 446 14.99 7.71 25.50
CA THR A 446 15.35 8.91 26.25
C THR A 446 14.41 10.06 25.87
N PRO A 447 13.64 10.65 26.81
CA PRO A 447 12.76 11.77 26.50
C PRO A 447 13.55 12.97 25.97
N PRO A 448 12.92 13.82 25.12
CA PRO A 448 13.47 15.11 24.72
C PRO A 448 14.01 15.91 25.92
N PRO A 449 15.31 16.25 25.96
CA PRO A 449 15.86 17.07 27.02
C PRO A 449 15.28 18.50 26.96
N THR A 450 15.12 19.12 28.13
CA THR A 450 14.63 20.50 28.22
C THR A 450 15.69 21.47 27.69
N GLY A 451 15.30 22.31 26.73
CA GLY A 451 16.22 23.22 26.04
C GLY A 451 16.64 22.70 24.67
N PRO A 452 17.70 23.25 24.05
CA PRO A 452 18.22 22.75 22.79
C PRO A 452 19.09 21.50 22.97
N ALA A 453 19.02 20.55 22.05
CA ALA A 453 19.92 19.41 22.00
C ALA A 453 20.09 18.94 20.56
N LEU A 454 21.27 19.16 19.99
CA LEU A 454 21.63 18.73 18.64
C LEU A 454 22.26 17.35 18.68
N VAL A 455 21.78 16.44 17.84
CA VAL A 455 22.37 15.10 17.62
C VAL A 455 22.56 14.85 16.13
N ILE A 456 23.59 14.08 15.78
CA ILE A 456 23.77 13.45 14.46
C ILE A 456 22.72 12.36 14.36
N ASN A 457 21.82 12.44 13.39
CA ASN A 457 20.63 11.58 13.33
C ASN A 457 20.72 10.50 12.25
N GLU A 458 21.39 10.80 11.14
CA GLU A 458 21.55 9.91 10.00
C GLU A 458 22.86 10.25 9.27
N ILE A 459 23.53 9.25 8.70
CA ILE A 459 24.72 9.44 7.87
C ILE A 459 24.74 8.38 6.75
N ASP A 460 24.93 8.84 5.52
CA ASP A 460 25.08 8.03 4.29
C ASP A 460 26.43 8.44 3.70
N TYR A 461 27.38 7.51 3.72
CA TYR A 461 28.81 7.74 3.46
C TYR A 461 29.45 6.69 2.53
N ASP A 462 28.73 5.62 2.17
CA ASP A 462 29.22 4.55 1.31
C ASP A 462 28.10 4.21 0.29
N ASN A 463 27.84 5.12 -0.65
CA ASN A 463 26.69 5.01 -1.54
C ASN A 463 26.83 3.81 -2.50
N VAL A 464 25.71 3.18 -2.86
CA VAL A 464 25.71 2.16 -3.93
C VAL A 464 26.17 2.76 -5.27
N GLY A 465 27.39 2.42 -5.69
CA GLY A 465 27.97 2.73 -6.99
C GLY A 465 28.97 3.88 -6.98
N THR A 466 28.54 5.11 -6.70
CA THR A 466 29.43 6.29 -6.62
C THR A 466 28.97 7.24 -5.53
N ASP A 467 29.91 7.69 -4.71
CA ASP A 467 29.72 8.57 -3.54
C ASP A 467 29.44 10.02 -3.94
N ASN A 468 28.29 10.21 -4.58
CA ASN A 468 27.77 11.48 -5.09
C ASN A 468 26.52 11.93 -4.32
N ALA A 469 25.95 11.06 -3.50
CA ALA A 469 24.72 11.26 -2.74
C ALA A 469 24.97 11.28 -1.21
N GLU A 470 26.23 11.35 -0.77
CA GLU A 470 26.62 11.40 0.64
C GLU A 470 25.94 12.55 1.41
N PHE A 471 25.51 12.27 2.63
CA PHE A 471 25.03 13.28 3.55
C PHE A 471 25.18 12.89 5.02
N LEU A 472 25.14 13.91 5.88
CA LEU A 472 24.97 13.77 7.32
C LEU A 472 23.78 14.63 7.77
N GLU A 473 22.90 14.07 8.58
CA GLU A 473 21.77 14.77 9.18
C GLU A 473 22.04 15.16 10.63
N ILE A 474 21.58 16.36 11.00
CA ILE A 474 21.56 16.86 12.37
C ILE A 474 20.11 17.15 12.76
N TYR A 475 19.65 16.57 13.87
CA TYR A 475 18.31 16.76 14.42
C TYR A 475 18.37 17.51 15.76
N ASN A 476 17.45 18.45 15.98
CA ASN A 476 17.26 19.05 17.31
C ASN A 476 16.22 18.27 18.11
N ARG A 477 16.68 17.29 18.89
CA ARG A 477 15.86 16.47 19.79
C ARG A 477 15.36 17.20 21.05
N GLY A 478 15.80 18.45 21.27
CA GLY A 478 15.45 19.25 22.44
C GLY A 478 14.11 19.98 22.30
N THR A 479 13.57 20.46 23.43
CA THR A 479 12.30 21.23 23.48
C THR A 479 12.42 22.71 23.11
N ALA A 480 13.59 23.21 22.71
CA ALA A 480 13.81 24.61 22.33
C ALA A 480 14.73 24.74 21.10
N ALA A 481 14.68 25.88 20.41
CA ALA A 481 15.55 26.15 19.27
C ALA A 481 17.03 26.18 19.68
N ALA A 482 17.87 25.48 18.93
CA ALA A 482 19.32 25.40 19.13
C ALA A 482 20.03 26.51 18.36
N ASP A 483 20.90 27.27 19.04
CA ASP A 483 21.78 28.27 18.43
C ASP A 483 22.92 27.58 17.66
N LEU A 484 23.08 27.94 16.39
CA LEU A 484 24.08 27.34 15.48
C LEU A 484 25.40 28.14 15.44
N THR A 485 25.44 29.34 16.03
CA THR A 485 26.56 30.30 15.85
C THR A 485 27.90 29.79 16.34
N ASN A 486 27.93 28.98 17.40
CA ASN A 486 29.15 28.43 17.99
C ASN A 486 29.37 26.93 17.69
N VAL A 487 28.46 26.30 16.95
CA VAL A 487 28.53 24.86 16.65
C VAL A 487 29.25 24.62 15.32
N LYS A 488 30.11 23.60 15.29
CA LYS A 488 30.80 23.14 14.08
C LYS A 488 30.58 21.66 13.85
N LEU A 489 30.41 21.25 12.60
CA LEU A 489 30.45 19.85 12.18
C LEU A 489 31.91 19.52 11.86
N VAL A 490 32.42 18.43 12.44
CA VAL A 490 33.82 18.01 12.35
C VAL A 490 33.86 16.57 11.87
N PHE A 491 34.72 16.26 10.89
CA PHE A 491 34.96 14.90 10.43
C PHE A 491 36.40 14.47 10.71
N VAL A 492 36.58 13.22 11.16
CA VAL A 492 37.85 12.62 11.59
C VAL A 492 38.10 11.29 10.88
N ASN A 493 39.38 10.98 10.63
CA ASN A 493 39.78 9.76 9.92
C ASN A 493 40.49 8.78 10.88
N GLY A 494 39.97 7.55 10.99
CA GLY A 494 40.42 6.51 11.93
C GLY A 494 41.80 5.99 11.65
N ASP A 495 42.13 5.79 10.38
CA ASP A 495 43.42 5.27 9.93
C ASP A 495 44.49 6.37 9.79
N SER A 496 44.17 7.62 10.15
CA SER A 496 45.10 8.74 10.17
C SER A 496 46.30 8.46 11.07
N THR A 497 47.49 8.48 10.46
CA THR A 497 48.80 8.28 11.11
C THR A 497 49.47 9.59 11.54
N ALA A 498 48.77 10.73 11.41
CA ALA A 498 49.29 12.03 11.82
C ALA A 498 49.60 12.08 13.33
N THR A 499 50.52 12.95 13.75
CA THR A 499 50.86 13.17 15.17
C THR A 499 50.98 14.67 15.44
N PRO A 500 49.98 15.31 16.08
CA PRO A 500 48.71 14.73 16.52
C PRO A 500 47.80 14.28 15.35
N ARG A 501 46.78 13.45 15.65
CA ARG A 501 45.67 13.15 14.73
C ARG A 501 44.66 14.28 14.83
N GLU A 502 44.35 14.92 13.73
CA GLU A 502 43.48 16.11 13.65
C GLU A 502 42.26 15.83 12.74
N GLU A 503 41.30 16.74 12.70
CA GLU A 503 40.20 16.68 11.73
C GLU A 503 40.66 16.79 10.27
N TYR A 504 39.95 16.15 9.34
CA TYR A 504 40.18 16.36 7.89
C TYR A 504 39.19 17.35 7.26
N LEU A 505 38.00 17.52 7.85
CA LEU A 505 37.03 18.55 7.47
C LEU A 505 36.37 19.20 8.70
N LYS A 506 35.99 20.48 8.55
CA LYS A 506 35.32 21.28 9.58
C LYS A 506 34.44 22.36 8.94
N PHE A 507 33.15 22.39 9.30
CA PHE A 507 32.15 23.33 8.76
C PHE A 507 31.46 24.08 9.90
N ASN A 508 31.03 25.33 9.67
CA ASN A 508 30.24 26.07 10.67
C ASN A 508 28.76 25.75 10.47
N LEU A 509 28.01 25.40 11.52
CA LEU A 509 26.55 25.30 11.38
C LEU A 509 25.92 26.70 11.18
N ALA A 510 26.63 27.77 11.51
CA ALA A 510 26.27 29.15 11.16
C ALA A 510 26.23 29.42 9.62
N ASP A 511 26.83 28.56 8.80
CA ASP A 511 26.76 28.65 7.32
C ASP A 511 25.52 27.92 6.75
N THR A 512 24.64 27.40 7.62
CA THR A 512 23.39 26.75 7.23
C THR A 512 22.43 27.75 6.58
N THR A 513 21.65 27.26 5.61
CA THR A 513 20.64 28.03 4.89
C THR A 513 19.29 27.31 4.86
N ASP A 514 18.22 28.04 4.58
CA ASP A 514 16.93 27.45 4.21
C ASP A 514 16.92 26.98 2.74
N ALA A 515 15.79 26.42 2.29
CA ALA A 515 15.64 25.94 0.91
C ALA A 515 15.73 27.05 -0.16
N ALA A 516 15.58 28.32 0.21
CA ALA A 516 15.74 29.49 -0.66
C ALA A 516 17.17 30.09 -0.63
N GLY A 517 18.06 29.53 0.20
CA GLY A 517 19.44 30.01 0.37
C GLY A 517 19.59 31.17 1.35
N ALA A 518 18.57 31.49 2.15
CA ALA A 518 18.68 32.49 3.21
C ALA A 518 19.41 31.89 4.43
N ALA A 519 20.38 32.62 4.98
CA ALA A 519 21.14 32.18 6.15
C ALA A 519 20.27 32.11 7.41
N VAL A 520 20.49 31.08 8.23
CA VAL A 520 19.74 30.81 9.46
C VAL A 520 20.69 30.63 10.65
N THR A 521 20.33 31.20 11.80
CA THR A 521 21.18 31.19 13.01
C THR A 521 20.76 30.15 14.06
N SER A 522 19.63 29.46 13.85
CA SER A 522 19.09 28.51 14.82
C SER A 522 18.30 27.38 14.17
N LEU A 523 18.43 26.16 14.70
CA LEU A 523 17.59 25.01 14.33
C LEU A 523 16.38 24.93 15.29
N PRO A 524 15.12 25.03 14.82
CA PRO A 524 13.94 24.87 15.69
C PRO A 524 13.92 23.52 16.43
N ALA A 525 13.14 23.43 17.51
CA ALA A 525 12.86 22.15 18.17
C ALA A 525 12.16 21.20 17.18
N GLY A 526 12.64 19.96 17.07
CA GLY A 526 12.15 19.01 16.07
C GLY A 526 12.59 19.32 14.62
N GLY A 527 13.49 20.27 14.41
CA GLY A 527 14.01 20.62 13.09
C GLY A 527 15.20 19.77 12.66
N TYR A 528 15.42 19.72 11.34
CA TYR A 528 16.51 18.97 10.68
C TYR A 528 17.44 19.89 9.89
N ILE A 529 18.75 19.61 9.91
CA ILE A 529 19.75 20.09 8.95
C ILE A 529 20.27 18.88 8.19
N VAL A 530 20.14 18.88 6.87
CA VAL A 530 20.88 17.97 6.00
C VAL A 530 22.17 18.67 5.57
N ALA A 531 23.30 18.03 5.82
CA ALA A 531 24.63 18.46 5.41
C ALA A 531 25.10 17.57 4.26
N ALA A 532 25.15 18.11 3.05
CA ALA A 532 25.45 17.34 1.83
C ALA A 532 26.15 18.20 0.78
N SER A 533 26.54 17.60 -0.34
CA SER A 533 27.13 18.33 -1.47
C SER A 533 26.13 19.31 -2.11
N ALA A 534 26.61 20.37 -2.77
CA ALA A 534 25.69 21.26 -3.51
C ALA A 534 24.92 20.55 -4.65
N PRO A 535 25.51 19.59 -5.39
CA PRO A 535 24.78 18.74 -6.34
C PRO A 535 23.66 17.90 -5.71
N TYR A 536 23.84 17.35 -4.50
CA TYR A 536 22.82 16.56 -3.80
C TYR A 536 21.49 17.30 -3.72
N PHE A 537 21.51 18.57 -3.28
CA PHE A 537 20.31 19.41 -3.14
C PHE A 537 19.64 19.80 -4.48
N ALA A 538 20.26 19.51 -5.63
CA ALA A 538 19.65 19.72 -6.94
C ALA A 538 18.76 18.53 -7.36
N THR A 539 18.92 17.37 -6.74
CA THR A 539 18.15 16.14 -7.04
C THR A 539 17.36 15.59 -5.85
N ALA A 540 17.78 15.89 -4.61
CA ALA A 540 17.10 15.43 -3.40
C ALA A 540 15.79 16.20 -3.16
N ASN A 541 14.69 15.47 -2.99
CA ASN A 541 13.40 16.03 -2.60
C ASN A 541 13.24 15.99 -1.07
N LEU A 542 13.69 17.04 -0.39
CA LEU A 542 13.67 17.14 1.08
C LEU A 542 12.34 17.72 1.59
N PRO A 543 11.86 17.29 2.78
CA PRO A 543 10.68 17.88 3.42
C PRO A 543 10.77 19.40 3.63
N ALA A 544 9.62 20.06 3.62
CA ALA A 544 9.52 21.49 3.85
C ALA A 544 9.99 21.87 5.26
N GLY A 545 10.88 22.86 5.36
CA GLY A 545 11.50 23.28 6.62
C GLY A 545 12.87 22.67 6.90
N THR A 546 13.30 21.65 6.13
CA THR A 546 14.65 21.09 6.20
C THR A 546 15.69 22.15 5.83
N LEU A 547 16.65 22.37 6.73
CA LEU A 547 17.76 23.30 6.54
C LEU A 547 18.94 22.60 5.87
N ARG A 548 19.82 23.38 5.23
CA ARG A 548 20.86 22.88 4.32
C ARG A 548 22.23 23.44 4.69
N LEU A 549 23.19 22.54 4.93
CA LEU A 549 24.61 22.88 5.08
C LEU A 549 25.38 22.31 3.87
N ILE A 550 26.16 23.15 3.19
CA ILE A 550 26.92 22.71 2.00
C ILE A 550 28.27 22.13 2.42
N LEU A 551 28.44 20.83 2.21
CA LEU A 551 29.70 20.11 2.35
C LEU A 551 30.52 20.16 1.06
N LYS A 552 31.84 20.06 1.22
CA LYS A 552 32.85 19.98 0.15
C LYS A 552 34.19 19.53 0.72
N THR A 553 34.99 18.83 -0.07
CA THR A 553 36.35 18.45 0.36
C THR A 553 37.26 19.66 0.55
N ALA A 554 38.43 19.48 1.16
CA ALA A 554 39.43 20.54 1.33
C ALA A 554 39.94 21.14 -0.01
N SER A 555 39.84 20.38 -1.11
CA SER A 555 40.14 20.86 -2.47
C SER A 555 38.92 21.49 -3.18
N GLY A 556 37.74 21.46 -2.57
CA GLY A 556 36.49 21.98 -3.11
C GLY A 556 35.69 21.00 -3.96
N ALA A 557 36.02 19.70 -3.94
CA ALA A 557 35.21 18.67 -4.61
C ALA A 557 33.86 18.46 -3.90
N SER A 558 32.91 17.84 -4.60
CA SER A 558 31.50 17.69 -4.19
C SER A 558 31.01 16.24 -4.23
N THR A 559 31.94 15.30 -4.08
CA THR A 559 31.82 13.84 -4.15
C THR A 559 32.98 13.27 -3.32
N ASP A 560 32.84 12.09 -2.72
CA ASP A 560 33.87 11.49 -1.84
C ASP A 560 34.30 12.49 -0.75
N ILE A 561 33.30 12.99 0.00
CA ILE A 561 33.42 14.02 1.03
C ILE A 561 33.47 13.41 2.43
N ILE A 562 32.63 12.40 2.71
CA ILE A 562 32.48 11.74 4.00
C ILE A 562 33.17 10.39 3.91
N GLN A 563 34.34 10.28 4.51
CA GLN A 563 35.18 9.09 4.38
C GLN A 563 34.53 7.88 5.08
N ASN A 564 34.62 6.73 4.40
CA ASN A 564 34.10 5.40 4.77
C ASN A 564 35.20 4.46 5.29
N GLY A 565 36.32 5.02 5.77
CA GLY A 565 37.45 4.28 6.30
C GLY A 565 37.16 3.67 7.68
N THR A 566 37.96 2.68 8.05
CA THR A 566 37.76 1.95 9.31
C THR A 566 38.08 2.87 10.50
N GLY A 567 37.08 3.27 11.28
CA GLY A 567 37.26 4.27 12.35
C GLY A 567 37.12 5.71 11.89
N ASP A 568 36.46 5.97 10.77
CA ASP A 568 36.06 7.32 10.44
C ASP A 568 34.86 7.75 11.31
N GLY A 569 34.63 9.06 11.41
CA GLY A 569 33.64 9.59 12.34
C GLY A 569 33.30 11.05 12.12
N ALA A 570 32.17 11.45 12.68
CA ALA A 570 31.65 12.81 12.64
C ALA A 570 31.26 13.27 14.05
N GLY A 571 31.35 14.57 14.31
CA GLY A 571 31.06 15.15 15.63
C GLY A 571 30.56 16.58 15.56
N LEU A 572 29.63 16.92 16.44
CA LEU A 572 29.11 18.25 16.67
C LEU A 572 29.92 18.90 17.79
N LEU A 573 30.69 19.93 17.45
CA LEU A 573 31.60 20.61 18.36
C LEU A 573 31.01 21.94 18.82
N ASP A 574 30.84 22.14 20.14
CA ASP A 574 30.82 23.49 20.71
C ASP A 574 32.25 24.05 20.60
N TYR A 575 32.44 24.98 19.67
CA TYR A 575 33.74 25.54 19.36
C TYR A 575 34.27 26.48 20.46
N ALA A 576 33.38 27.08 21.26
CA ALA A 576 33.71 28.01 22.33
C ALA A 576 34.12 27.27 23.61
N ALA A 577 33.34 26.27 24.03
CA ALA A 577 33.67 25.39 25.15
C ALA A 577 34.84 24.44 24.81
N GLY A 578 34.90 24.00 23.56
CA GLY A 578 35.84 22.98 23.08
C GLY A 578 35.45 21.58 23.56
N THR A 579 34.17 21.24 23.43
CA THR A 579 33.55 19.97 23.82
C THR A 579 32.65 19.45 22.71
N LEU A 580 32.56 18.14 22.54
CA LEU A 580 31.54 17.54 21.67
C LEU A 580 30.16 17.64 22.34
N LEU A 581 29.14 17.88 21.52
CA LEU A 581 27.73 17.84 21.86
C LEU A 581 27.15 16.44 21.55
N ASP A 582 27.60 15.87 20.43
CA ASP A 582 27.31 14.51 19.96
C ASP A 582 28.43 14.07 18.99
N SER A 583 28.65 12.78 18.82
CA SER A 583 29.59 12.20 17.85
C SER A 583 29.32 10.73 17.55
N VAL A 584 29.39 10.37 16.25
CA VAL A 584 29.35 8.99 15.75
C VAL A 584 30.72 8.57 15.21
N PHE A 585 31.11 7.32 15.49
CA PHE A 585 32.37 6.71 15.07
C PHE A 585 32.06 5.32 14.52
N TYR A 586 32.27 5.11 13.21
CA TYR A 586 31.66 4.03 12.43
C TYR A 586 32.73 3.17 11.71
N GLU A 587 32.33 2.12 10.99
CA GLU A 587 33.19 1.05 10.43
C GLU A 587 34.11 0.31 11.43
N THR A 588 33.52 -0.50 12.30
CA THR A 588 34.25 -1.22 13.37
C THR A 588 35.10 -2.39 12.86
N ALA A 589 36.42 -2.32 13.02
CA ALA A 589 37.33 -3.41 12.66
C ALA A 589 37.24 -4.61 13.62
N ALA A 590 37.21 -5.82 13.08
CA ALA A 590 37.15 -7.06 13.87
C ALA A 590 38.43 -7.37 14.70
N THR A 591 39.56 -6.74 14.40
CA THR A 591 40.88 -7.09 15.00
C THR A 591 41.74 -5.90 15.42
N ASN A 592 41.27 -4.66 15.29
CA ASN A 592 41.99 -3.46 15.71
C ASN A 592 41.01 -2.33 16.05
N PRO A 593 40.74 -2.01 17.33
CA PRO A 593 39.96 -0.83 17.66
C PRO A 593 40.79 0.42 17.35
N GLN A 594 40.45 1.15 16.27
CA GLN A 594 41.03 2.46 16.02
C GLN A 594 40.89 3.35 17.25
N ASN A 595 41.92 4.15 17.51
CA ASN A 595 41.83 5.19 18.53
C ASN A 595 40.78 6.23 18.10
N SER A 596 39.71 6.34 18.88
CA SER A 596 38.61 7.29 18.69
C SER A 596 38.93 8.72 19.16
N THR A 597 40.14 8.96 19.68
CA THR A 597 40.59 10.26 20.18
C THR A 597 41.43 11.07 19.17
N PHE A 598 41.07 12.34 19.00
CA PHE A 598 41.69 13.30 18.09
C PHE A 598 42.00 14.63 18.79
N THR A 599 42.99 15.36 18.30
CA THR A 599 43.30 16.73 18.73
C THR A 599 42.60 17.72 17.82
N ILE A 600 41.49 18.29 18.29
CA ILE A 600 40.66 19.21 17.53
C ILE A 600 41.00 20.65 17.91
N THR A 601 41.24 21.51 16.92
CA THR A 601 41.46 22.94 17.18
C THR A 601 40.15 23.65 17.50
N THR A 602 40.05 24.26 18.69
CA THR A 602 38.88 24.98 19.24
C THR A 602 39.22 26.43 19.60
N ALA A 603 38.23 27.28 19.90
CA ALA A 603 38.50 28.64 20.42
C ALA A 603 39.19 28.62 21.80
N ALA A 604 38.98 27.56 22.58
CA ALA A 604 39.66 27.30 23.84
C ALA A 604 41.03 26.58 23.67
N GLY A 605 41.62 26.66 22.47
CA GLY A 605 42.87 25.99 22.09
C GLY A 605 42.65 24.55 21.57
N PRO A 606 43.73 23.81 21.25
CA PRO A 606 43.63 22.39 20.89
C PRO A 606 43.07 21.56 22.06
N LYS A 607 42.12 20.66 21.75
CA LYS A 607 41.46 19.76 22.71
C LYS A 607 41.59 18.32 22.25
N SER A 608 41.93 17.42 23.19
CA SER A 608 41.85 15.97 22.97
C SER A 608 40.40 15.55 23.16
N LEU A 609 39.71 15.19 22.08
CA LEU A 609 38.28 14.84 22.07
C LEU A 609 38.12 13.40 21.57
N ASN A 610 37.27 12.63 22.25
CA ASN A 610 36.91 11.27 21.86
C ASN A 610 35.58 11.29 21.09
N PHE A 611 35.56 10.75 19.88
CA PHE A 611 34.37 10.69 19.01
C PHE A 611 33.53 9.42 19.25
N GLU A 612 33.98 8.52 20.12
CA GLU A 612 33.20 7.36 20.54
C GLU A 612 32.27 7.73 21.71
N GLU A 613 31.01 7.97 21.38
CA GLU A 613 29.94 8.13 22.36
C GLU A 613 29.51 6.75 22.93
N GLY A 614 29.86 6.50 24.19
CA GLY A 614 29.50 5.28 24.91
C GLY A 614 30.21 4.03 24.39
N THR A 615 29.49 3.19 23.63
CA THR A 615 30.06 2.06 22.89
C THR A 615 29.96 2.35 21.41
N ARG A 616 31.08 2.24 20.67
CA ARG A 616 31.10 2.33 19.21
C ARG A 616 30.06 1.42 18.56
N THR A 617 29.35 1.93 17.54
CA THR A 617 28.38 1.14 16.80
C THR A 617 29.04 0.02 15.99
N VAL A 618 28.41 -1.16 15.99
CA VAL A 618 28.72 -2.27 15.09
C VAL A 618 27.92 -2.22 13.78
N ALA A 619 26.97 -1.29 13.66
CA ALA A 619 26.32 -1.00 12.40
C ALA A 619 27.22 -0.12 11.52
N SER A 620 27.17 -0.39 10.22
CA SER A 620 27.90 0.29 9.15
C SER A 620 26.91 0.61 8.03
N ASP A 621 27.27 1.58 7.19
CA ASP A 621 26.61 1.82 5.91
C ASP A 621 26.93 0.72 4.87
N SER A 622 26.44 0.82 3.62
CA SER A 622 26.75 -0.18 2.59
C SER A 622 26.70 0.27 1.13
N ASN A 623 27.85 0.23 0.45
CA ASN A 623 27.95 0.31 -1.01
C ASN A 623 27.31 -0.87 -1.77
N SER A 624 26.78 -1.87 -1.06
CA SER A 624 26.14 -3.06 -1.64
C SER A 624 24.62 -3.08 -1.51
N ALA A 625 24.04 -2.25 -0.64
CA ALA A 625 22.60 -2.18 -0.38
C ALA A 625 22.19 -0.73 -0.11
N VAL A 626 21.15 -0.24 -0.79
CA VAL A 626 20.65 1.12 -0.55
C VAL A 626 20.16 1.23 0.89
N GLY A 627 20.68 2.21 1.62
CA GLY A 627 20.38 2.47 3.02
C GLY A 627 21.28 3.58 3.55
N SER A 628 21.30 3.73 4.88
CA SER A 628 22.16 4.65 5.61
C SER A 628 22.28 4.20 7.07
N LEU A 629 23.25 4.77 7.80
CA LEU A 629 23.43 4.55 9.24
C LEU A 629 22.61 5.59 10.02
N GLN A 630 21.55 5.15 10.70
CA GLN A 630 20.54 6.02 11.32
C GLN A 630 20.42 5.81 12.84
N ARG A 631 20.18 6.87 13.60
CA ARG A 631 19.65 6.77 14.98
C ARG A 631 18.24 6.20 14.89
N THR A 632 17.97 5.15 15.64
CA THR A 632 16.75 4.34 15.57
C THR A 632 16.18 4.09 16.97
N PRO A 633 15.13 4.82 17.40
CA PRO A 633 14.37 5.83 16.66
C PRO A 633 15.03 7.20 16.52
N ASN A 634 14.40 8.03 15.68
CA ASN A 634 14.73 9.43 15.45
C ASN A 634 15.03 10.22 16.72
N GLY A 635 16.26 10.76 16.77
CA GLY A 635 16.74 11.57 17.87
C GLY A 635 16.83 10.83 19.21
N ASN A 636 16.78 9.49 19.24
CA ASN A 636 17.11 8.75 20.46
C ASN A 636 18.63 8.77 20.67
N ASP A 637 19.02 9.27 21.83
CA ASP A 637 20.40 9.37 22.25
C ASP A 637 20.45 8.87 23.71
N THR A 638 21.05 7.70 23.88
CA THR A 638 21.33 7.05 25.17
C THR A 638 22.76 7.29 25.63
N ASN A 639 23.49 8.20 24.96
CA ASN A 639 24.94 8.35 25.01
C ASN A 639 25.65 7.01 24.73
N ASN A 640 25.13 6.22 23.76
CA ASN A 640 25.72 4.95 23.33
C ASN A 640 25.38 4.65 21.86
N ASN A 641 26.32 4.95 20.97
CA ASN A 641 26.15 4.77 19.52
C ASN A 641 25.70 3.35 19.12
N ASN A 642 26.14 2.30 19.82
CA ASN A 642 25.72 0.93 19.51
C ASN A 642 24.29 0.57 19.96
N ALA A 643 23.72 1.33 20.88
CA ALA A 643 22.32 1.20 21.27
C ALA A 643 21.41 2.08 20.41
N ASP A 644 21.95 3.17 19.86
CA ASP A 644 21.19 4.19 19.15
C ASP A 644 21.21 4.00 17.62
N PHE A 645 22.33 3.60 17.01
CA PHE A 645 22.48 3.51 15.55
C PHE A 645 22.27 2.11 14.96
N ALA A 646 21.57 2.04 13.83
CA ALA A 646 21.40 0.84 13.00
C ALA A 646 21.51 1.17 11.50
N PHE A 647 21.80 0.17 10.67
CA PHE A 647 21.67 0.28 9.21
C PHE A 647 20.20 0.16 8.81
N VAL A 648 19.68 1.12 8.06
CA VAL A 648 18.29 1.17 7.61
C VAL A 648 18.24 1.29 6.10
N THR A 649 17.49 0.41 5.42
CA THR A 649 17.43 0.31 3.95
C THR A 649 16.62 1.42 3.26
N THR A 650 16.33 2.52 3.96
CA THR A 650 15.54 3.65 3.45
C THR A 650 16.05 4.92 4.09
N PRO A 651 16.89 5.70 3.38
CA PRO A 651 17.36 6.98 3.85
C PRO A 651 16.21 7.96 4.09
N THR A 652 16.30 8.79 5.13
CA THR A 652 15.24 9.69 5.61
C THR A 652 15.65 11.17 5.67
N PRO A 653 16.42 11.72 4.70
CA PRO A 653 16.98 13.07 4.81
C PRO A 653 15.91 14.16 4.95
N GLY A 654 15.97 14.88 6.07
CA GLY A 654 15.04 15.92 6.49
C GLY A 654 13.75 15.43 7.13
N ALA A 655 13.66 14.14 7.48
CA ALA A 655 12.48 13.47 8.02
C ALA A 655 12.84 12.63 9.26
N PRO A 656 11.84 12.18 10.05
CA PRO A 656 12.09 11.20 11.08
C PRO A 656 12.65 9.90 10.49
N THR A 657 13.84 9.49 10.96
CA THR A 657 14.28 8.09 10.88
C THR A 657 13.23 7.19 11.58
N PRO A 658 13.17 5.87 11.28
CA PRO A 658 12.06 5.00 11.68
C PRO A 658 11.67 5.05 13.16
#